data_AF-A0A3R7CWS5-F1
#
_entry.id   AF-A0A3R7CWS5-F1
#
_cell.length_a   1.000
_cell.length_b   1.000
_cell.length_c   1.000
_cell.angle_alpha   90.00
_cell.angle_beta   90.00
_cell.angle_gamma   90.00
#
_symmetry.space_group_name_H-M   'P 1'
#
loop_
_entity.id
_entity.type
_entity.pdbx_description
1 polymer ?
#
loop_
_entity_poly.entity_id
_entity_poly.type
_entity_poly.pdbx_seq_one_letter_code
_entity_poly.pdbx_strand_id
1 'polypeptide(L)'
;MRRKLTIVIALVFLCVSSCVVSTVAHSDKSSTETVSYELSYRDFPLNESVCTFDDNWCGWADYWPKAVIYGWMKTNVKIPEGADKLKVTVHVCSKGWGEGLAVDYGLWTNNSGIQIIVDDAVWYNKINESTIKSEYHHSYYKHDYGESFSTDFFNVSGKDNITLTIRMIDGARLDFCNVTLTFYITHTPTEKYTGVCYGPFRDNEDPEFGILPTIDELKEDLFLIKNLSKSIRTYGISKNLSEIPRLCEDIGIDCYPGAWISRYKCDNEREIDNLIKVASENLTHVKGLIVGNEVLLRGDVSEDDLIEYIKRVKSNTTLPVGTAEIWRTWLEHEKLAENVDFILVHIHPYWEGVSVENAAEYVVEKWKEVKAKYPGKDVIIGETGWPTKGDKIGKAIPSEENQMKFLSGFLNLAKENEIPYFYFEVFDEKWKEKHAEVEAHWGLYYSNGSLKPLLYDLVPEDAKEGIDRPPRTVTVTNVTAPIIVYTEGCSPENRFYPSGWMGDIESWQGDPNEVLDELCTESPHSGNTCVRIKWSPGAEGWAGIYWQYPVNNWGDYPGYNISGAKRLEFWARGEKGCEKAEFKVGGIKRPGEPYYDSLDVSTGVIHLAKEWKKYTIDLEGADLSMVIGGFCWVTNQVQNPEGCTIYLDDISFVGSSPLIFDTGSPTNPYPSIAGIHNGTIIPSHDISVSKLYTYPCAGTGGHTEYARIWNATWGTTATWEGYAGDWHNISFDKTVVLLANKTYNYTIRTGSYPQIIHRQNHTTLDGSLITCTKFTDANGEIYYDWIPAIRLDYTGR
;
A
#
# COMPACT_ATOMS: atom_id res chain seq x y z
N MET A 1 66.70 -25.33 62.70
CA MET A 1 67.51 -24.13 62.96
C MET A 1 66.68 -22.89 62.62
N ARG A 2 66.40 -22.08 63.66
CA ARG A 2 65.96 -20.66 63.72
C ARG A 2 64.73 -20.22 62.89
N ARG A 3 63.52 -20.06 63.48
CA ARG A 3 62.98 -18.99 64.39
C ARG A 3 62.70 -17.68 63.64
N LYS A 4 61.43 -17.32 63.41
CA LYS A 4 60.45 -16.59 64.27
C LYS A 4 60.54 -15.06 64.14
N LEU A 5 59.40 -14.48 63.74
CA LEU A 5 58.66 -13.41 64.44
C LEU A 5 59.22 -11.96 64.44
N THR A 6 58.53 -11.10 63.68
CA THR A 6 57.84 -9.85 64.07
C THR A 6 58.37 -9.03 65.26
N ILE A 7 58.61 -7.71 65.08
CA ILE A 7 57.89 -6.56 65.71
C ILE A 7 58.62 -5.20 65.49
N VAL A 8 57.91 -4.26 64.82
CA VAL A 8 57.62 -2.82 65.11
C VAL A 8 58.75 -1.86 65.56
N ILE A 9 58.92 -0.72 64.87
CA ILE A 9 58.58 0.67 65.32
C ILE A 9 58.95 1.71 64.21
N ALA A 10 58.10 2.74 64.15
CA ALA A 10 57.97 3.86 63.21
C ALA A 10 59.19 4.78 62.97
N LEU A 11 59.24 5.43 61.80
CA LEU A 11 58.94 6.87 61.64
C LEU A 11 58.99 7.34 60.18
N VAL A 12 58.17 8.35 59.94
CA VAL A 12 57.74 9.02 58.70
C VAL A 12 58.87 9.86 58.06
N PHE A 13 59.01 9.85 56.72
CA PHE A 13 58.83 11.04 55.85
C PHE A 13 59.29 10.87 54.38
N LEU A 14 58.36 11.28 53.48
CA LEU A 14 58.50 11.89 52.14
C LEU A 14 58.94 11.08 50.88
N CYS A 15 57.91 10.66 50.14
CA CYS A 15 57.52 11.11 48.78
C CYS A 15 58.55 11.07 47.63
N VAL A 16 58.31 10.25 46.60
CA VAL A 16 58.00 10.63 45.19
C VAL A 16 57.49 9.37 44.43
N SER A 17 56.34 9.51 43.75
CA SER A 17 55.70 8.60 42.78
C SER A 17 56.06 9.07 41.35
N SER A 18 56.04 8.33 40.23
CA SER A 18 55.62 6.97 39.86
C SER A 18 56.24 6.62 38.49
N CYS A 19 56.48 5.32 38.31
CA CYS A 19 56.44 4.45 37.12
C CYS A 19 56.09 5.00 35.71
N VAL A 20 56.88 4.58 34.72
CA VAL A 20 56.42 4.10 33.39
C VAL A 20 57.32 2.92 32.97
N VAL A 21 56.72 1.77 32.61
CA VAL A 21 57.00 0.91 31.43
C VAL A 21 56.30 -0.46 31.56
N SER A 22 55.67 -0.86 30.43
CA SER A 22 55.20 -2.21 30.03
C SER A 22 53.85 -2.68 30.61
N THR A 23 52.95 -3.39 29.91
CA THR A 23 53.04 -4.39 28.83
C THR A 23 51.71 -4.51 28.07
N VAL A 24 51.78 -4.88 26.78
CA VAL A 24 50.68 -5.41 25.96
C VAL A 24 50.25 -6.79 26.48
N ALA A 25 48.95 -7.02 26.65
CA ALA A 25 48.35 -8.32 26.91
C ALA A 25 47.46 -8.72 25.73
N HIS A 26 47.64 -9.93 25.20
CA HIS A 26 46.67 -10.61 24.35
C HIS A 26 45.56 -11.18 25.25
N SER A 27 44.28 -10.96 24.92
CA SER A 27 43.13 -11.65 25.52
C SER A 27 42.12 -12.10 24.47
N ASP A 28 41.37 -13.13 24.84
CA ASP A 28 40.47 -13.97 24.04
C ASP A 28 39.40 -13.24 23.19
N LYS A 29 39.10 -13.83 22.01
CA LYS A 29 38.09 -13.38 21.02
C LYS A 29 36.63 -13.61 21.46
N SER A 30 36.20 -13.08 22.60
CA SER A 30 34.77 -13.09 22.97
C SER A 30 34.31 -11.90 23.82
N SER A 31 34.97 -10.75 23.73
CA SER A 31 34.54 -9.52 24.40
C SER A 31 34.45 -8.39 23.41
N THR A 32 33.28 -7.76 23.31
CA THR A 32 33.05 -6.45 22.66
C THR A 32 34.13 -5.46 23.13
N GLU A 33 35.14 -5.19 22.30
CA GLU A 33 36.23 -4.28 22.67
C GLU A 33 35.73 -2.84 22.61
N THR A 34 35.23 -2.33 23.74
CA THR A 34 35.01 -0.88 23.89
C THR A 34 36.37 -0.21 24.01
N VAL A 35 36.79 0.48 22.96
CA VAL A 35 38.03 1.27 23.01
C VAL A 35 37.72 2.67 23.52
N SER A 36 38.40 3.09 24.57
CA SER A 36 38.20 4.41 25.19
C SER A 36 39.38 5.34 24.89
N TYR A 37 39.11 6.51 24.32
CA TYR A 37 40.07 7.61 24.18
C TYR A 37 39.77 8.68 25.22
N GLU A 38 40.80 9.14 25.93
CA GLU A 38 40.72 10.35 26.74
C GLU A 38 41.54 11.45 26.06
N LEU A 39 40.85 12.51 25.62
CA LEU A 39 41.45 13.66 24.95
C LEU A 39 41.39 14.86 25.90
N SER A 40 42.44 15.68 25.92
CA SER A 40 42.50 16.96 26.62
C SER A 40 42.46 18.12 25.63
N TYR A 41 42.14 19.34 26.09
CA TYR A 41 42.30 20.57 25.29
C TYR A 41 43.70 20.73 24.65
N ARG A 42 44.72 20.04 25.19
CA ARG A 42 46.09 20.03 24.69
C ARG A 42 46.32 19.13 23.47
N ASP A 43 45.41 18.21 23.17
CA ASP A 43 45.51 17.26 22.05
C ASP A 43 44.98 17.85 20.72
N PHE A 44 44.61 19.13 20.73
CA PHE A 44 44.16 19.87 19.57
C PHE A 44 45.31 20.73 19.00
N PRO A 45 45.57 20.72 17.68
CA PRO A 45 46.63 21.51 17.07
C PRO A 45 46.40 23.02 17.26
N LEU A 46 47.39 23.72 17.82
CA LEU A 46 47.38 25.13 18.24
C LEU A 46 47.12 26.18 17.14
N ASN A 47 46.82 25.77 15.90
CA ASN A 47 46.93 26.65 14.74
C ASN A 47 45.71 27.51 14.42
N GLU A 48 44.56 27.34 15.10
CA GLU A 48 43.42 28.23 14.93
C GLU A 48 42.81 28.61 16.29
N SER A 49 43.20 29.78 16.80
CA SER A 49 42.59 30.52 17.92
C SER A 49 42.50 29.83 19.29
N VAL A 50 43.50 29.02 19.66
CA VAL A 50 43.67 28.56 21.06
C VAL A 50 44.64 29.49 21.79
N CYS A 51 44.12 30.39 22.60
CA CYS A 51 44.91 31.25 23.48
C CYS A 51 45.37 30.45 24.70
N THR A 52 46.67 30.14 24.81
CA THR A 52 47.28 29.64 26.06
C THR A 52 48.15 30.72 26.69
N PHE A 53 48.30 30.70 28.01
CA PHE A 53 49.01 31.74 28.77
C PHE A 53 50.47 31.98 28.34
N ASP A 54 51.09 31.00 27.66
CA ASP A 54 52.46 31.12 27.19
C ASP A 54 52.60 32.00 25.93
N ASP A 55 51.49 32.29 25.24
CA ASP A 55 51.45 33.15 24.06
C ASP A 55 50.90 34.53 24.45
N ASN A 56 51.79 35.53 24.52
CA ASN A 56 51.54 36.94 24.88
C ASN A 56 50.60 37.72 23.91
N TRP A 57 49.56 37.08 23.37
CA TRP A 57 48.71 37.59 22.29
C TRP A 57 47.21 37.63 22.62
N CYS A 58 46.84 37.62 23.90
CA CYS A 58 45.44 37.77 24.32
C CYS A 58 45.30 39.12 25.05
N GLY A 59 44.66 40.09 24.38
CA GLY A 59 44.53 41.46 24.87
C GLY A 59 43.78 41.55 26.20
N TRP A 60 44.37 42.31 27.14
CA TRP A 60 43.74 42.99 28.28
C TRP A 60 42.62 42.22 29.01
N ALA A 61 43.00 41.18 29.75
CA ALA A 61 42.21 40.68 30.88
C ALA A 61 43.04 40.84 32.16
N ASP A 62 42.96 42.02 32.78
CA ASP A 62 43.37 42.18 34.17
C ASP A 62 42.41 41.35 35.04
N TYR A 63 42.95 40.37 35.79
CA TYR A 63 42.41 39.59 36.94
C TYR A 63 42.59 38.05 36.82
N TRP A 64 43.77 37.56 37.24
CA TRP A 64 44.07 36.16 37.70
C TRP A 64 43.81 34.98 36.72
N PRO A 65 44.50 33.83 36.89
CA PRO A 65 44.93 32.97 35.78
C PRO A 65 43.74 32.22 35.17
N LYS A 66 43.35 32.58 33.95
CA LYS A 66 42.32 31.88 33.18
C LYS A 66 42.71 31.89 31.71
N ALA A 67 42.76 30.71 31.09
CA ALA A 67 42.84 30.58 29.64
C ALA A 67 41.45 30.88 29.06
N VAL A 68 41.37 31.81 28.11
CA VAL A 68 40.13 32.21 27.42
C VAL A 68 40.29 31.72 25.98
N ILE A 69 39.50 30.74 25.55
CA ILE A 69 39.56 30.23 24.17
C ILE A 69 38.38 30.81 23.41
N TYR A 70 38.66 31.40 22.25
CA TYR A 70 37.65 31.83 21.29
C TYR A 70 37.65 30.83 20.13
N GLY A 71 36.55 30.11 19.88
CA GLY A 71 36.38 29.38 18.61
C GLY A 71 35.98 27.90 18.73
N TRP A 72 36.66 27.06 17.93
CA TRP A 72 36.41 25.63 17.77
C TRP A 72 37.68 24.82 17.97
N MET A 73 37.55 23.60 18.48
CA MET A 73 38.62 22.61 18.65
C MET A 73 38.38 21.46 17.69
N LYS A 74 39.37 21.07 16.87
CA LYS A 74 39.24 19.97 15.89
C LYS A 74 40.37 18.96 16.02
N THR A 75 40.04 17.68 16.07
CA THR A 75 41.03 16.60 16.13
C THR A 75 40.56 15.39 15.32
N ASN A 76 41.50 14.51 14.97
CA ASN A 76 41.20 13.26 14.29
C ASN A 76 41.29 12.12 15.30
N VAL A 77 40.21 11.36 15.47
CA VAL A 77 40.20 10.16 16.32
C VAL A 77 40.33 8.95 15.42
N LYS A 78 41.39 8.17 15.61
CA LYS A 78 41.59 6.90 14.89
C LYS A 78 40.60 5.86 15.40
N ILE A 79 39.97 5.16 14.47
CA ILE A 79 39.10 4.03 14.80
C ILE A 79 39.97 2.76 14.83
N PRO A 80 40.03 2.04 15.96
CA PRO A 80 40.77 0.78 16.04
C PRO A 80 40.16 -0.29 15.15
N GLU A 81 41.01 -1.04 14.45
CA GLU A 81 40.59 -2.16 13.61
C GLU A 81 39.90 -3.23 14.46
N GLY A 82 38.64 -3.58 14.13
CA GLY A 82 37.85 -4.59 14.83
C GLY A 82 37.11 -4.10 16.08
N ALA A 83 37.07 -2.79 16.38
CA ALA A 83 36.26 -2.26 17.46
C ALA A 83 34.77 -2.16 17.04
N ASP A 84 33.85 -2.69 17.86
CA ASP A 84 32.39 -2.55 17.66
C ASP A 84 31.85 -1.24 18.27
N LYS A 85 32.60 -0.69 19.22
CA LYS A 85 32.23 0.50 19.99
C LYS A 85 33.46 1.31 20.34
N LEU A 86 33.40 2.60 20.07
CA LEU A 86 34.44 3.58 20.39
C LEU A 86 33.85 4.60 21.36
N LYS A 87 34.49 4.80 22.51
CA LYS A 87 34.11 5.84 23.47
C LYS A 87 35.18 6.91 23.48
N VAL A 88 34.83 8.17 23.23
CA VAL A 88 35.77 9.29 23.30
C VAL A 88 35.32 10.23 24.40
N THR A 89 36.11 10.30 25.47
CA THR A 89 35.93 11.29 26.52
C THR A 89 36.88 12.46 26.25
N VAL A 90 36.34 13.64 26.00
CA VAL A 90 37.10 14.89 25.91
C VAL A 90 37.02 15.61 27.26
N HIS A 91 38.16 15.71 27.94
CA HIS A 91 38.37 16.51 29.14
C HIS A 91 38.61 17.96 28.75
N VAL A 92 37.62 18.78 29.02
CA VAL A 92 37.60 20.19 28.63
C VAL A 92 38.14 21.08 29.76
N CYS A 93 38.18 20.57 31.00
CA CYS A 93 38.77 21.25 32.16
C CYS A 93 39.97 20.47 32.74
N SER A 94 40.93 21.18 33.34
CA SER A 94 42.01 20.53 34.11
C SER A 94 41.56 20.28 35.57
N LYS A 95 42.17 19.30 36.24
CA LYS A 95 41.82 18.85 37.62
C LYS A 95 42.07 19.91 38.72
N GLY A 96 42.27 21.18 38.39
CA GLY A 96 42.59 22.26 39.31
C GLY A 96 41.76 23.52 39.07
N TRP A 97 41.59 24.32 40.13
CA TRP A 97 40.98 25.65 40.03
C TRP A 97 41.75 26.52 39.03
N GLY A 98 41.12 26.89 37.92
CA GLY A 98 41.60 27.97 37.03
C GLY A 98 41.87 27.62 35.57
N GLU A 99 41.77 26.36 35.13
CA GLU A 99 41.90 26.01 33.71
C GLU A 99 40.58 25.49 33.15
N GLY A 100 39.82 26.38 32.51
CA GLY A 100 38.60 26.07 31.80
C GLY A 100 38.30 27.15 30.75
N LEU A 101 37.51 26.77 29.74
CA LEU A 101 37.08 27.64 28.65
C LEU A 101 36.23 28.83 29.16
N ALA A 102 36.77 30.05 29.11
CA ALA A 102 36.00 31.28 29.35
C ALA A 102 35.86 32.12 28.07
N VAL A 103 34.77 32.89 27.94
CA VAL A 103 34.49 33.87 26.87
C VAL A 103 33.93 35.16 27.51
N ASP A 104 34.11 36.30 26.85
CA ASP A 104 33.84 37.66 27.34
C ASP A 104 32.42 37.91 27.89
N TYR A 105 32.34 38.67 28.98
CA TYR A 105 31.10 39.03 29.66
C TYR A 105 30.39 40.17 28.89
N GLY A 106 29.57 39.81 27.88
CA GLY A 106 28.74 40.81 27.20
C GLY A 106 27.91 40.36 25.98
N LEU A 107 28.04 39.11 25.52
CA LEU A 107 27.48 38.67 24.22
C LEU A 107 26.49 37.48 24.29
N TRP A 108 25.92 37.21 25.47
CA TRP A 108 24.97 36.10 25.65
C TRP A 108 23.64 36.33 24.93
N THR A 109 23.13 35.28 24.26
CA THR A 109 21.79 35.26 23.65
C THR A 109 21.10 33.92 23.93
N ASN A 110 19.80 33.80 23.61
CA ASN A 110 19.04 32.55 23.75
C ASN A 110 19.53 31.40 22.83
N ASN A 111 20.56 31.65 22.01
CA ASN A 111 21.17 30.69 21.11
C ASN A 111 22.58 30.23 21.55
N SER A 112 23.07 30.69 22.71
CA SER A 112 24.35 30.26 23.29
C SER A 112 24.38 28.75 23.56
N GLY A 113 25.41 28.04 23.13
CA GLY A 113 25.50 26.57 23.27
C GLY A 113 26.80 25.95 22.74
N ILE A 114 26.82 24.61 22.68
CA ILE A 114 27.92 23.82 22.07
C ILE A 114 27.41 23.18 20.78
N GLN A 115 28.25 23.24 19.75
CA GLN A 115 28.09 22.53 18.50
C GLN A 115 29.17 21.43 18.42
N ILE A 116 28.78 20.17 18.28
CA ILE A 116 29.71 19.07 17.99
C ILE A 116 29.55 18.69 16.53
N ILE A 117 30.66 18.57 15.82
CA ILE A 117 30.69 18.23 14.41
C ILE A 117 31.56 16.98 14.26
N VAL A 118 31.00 15.91 13.69
CA VAL A 118 31.75 14.68 13.37
C VAL A 118 31.66 14.48 11.86
N ASP A 119 32.79 14.61 11.14
CA ASP A 119 32.88 14.46 9.68
C ASP A 119 31.68 15.10 8.93
N ASP A 120 31.41 16.38 9.21
CA ASP A 120 30.34 17.20 8.64
C ASP A 120 28.94 17.08 9.28
N ALA A 121 28.68 16.07 10.11
CA ALA A 121 27.42 15.96 10.86
C ALA A 121 27.41 16.88 12.08
N VAL A 122 26.46 17.81 12.14
CA VAL A 122 26.39 18.88 13.14
C VAL A 122 25.34 18.59 14.21
N TRP A 123 25.76 18.58 15.47
CA TRP A 123 24.92 18.39 16.65
C TRP A 123 24.94 19.63 17.53
N TYR A 124 23.77 20.05 17.97
CA TYR A 124 23.60 21.25 18.81
C TYR A 124 23.03 20.87 20.16
N ASN A 125 23.67 21.32 21.23
CA ASN A 125 23.06 21.34 22.55
C ASN A 125 22.83 22.80 22.98
N LYS A 126 21.55 23.19 23.06
CA LYS A 126 21.13 24.49 23.59
C LYS A 126 20.99 24.39 25.10
N ILE A 127 21.54 25.36 25.82
CA ILE A 127 21.35 25.47 27.28
C ILE A 127 19.88 25.76 27.55
N ASN A 128 19.23 24.96 28.40
CA ASN A 128 17.79 25.02 28.64
C ASN A 128 17.41 26.22 29.52
N GLU A 129 16.35 26.95 29.16
CA GLU A 129 15.96 28.25 29.74
C GLU A 129 15.70 28.18 31.26
N SER A 130 15.24 27.02 31.76
CA SER A 130 14.97 26.79 33.19
C SER A 130 16.22 26.71 34.08
N THR A 131 17.41 26.61 33.50
CA THR A 131 18.68 26.56 34.25
C THR A 131 19.32 27.94 34.45
N ILE A 132 18.83 28.97 33.75
CA ILE A 132 19.34 30.34 33.85
C ILE A 132 18.62 31.04 35.01
N LYS A 133 19.26 31.09 36.18
CA LYS A 133 18.76 31.92 37.29
C LYS A 133 19.07 33.39 36.99
N SER A 134 18.03 34.17 36.67
CA SER A 134 18.13 35.61 36.51
C SER A 134 18.42 36.28 37.86
N GLU A 135 19.69 36.50 38.19
CA GLU A 135 20.07 37.54 39.17
C GLU A 135 21.55 37.89 39.03
N TYR A 136 21.82 39.10 38.57
CA TYR A 136 23.15 39.70 38.59
C TYR A 136 23.55 40.01 40.04
N HIS A 137 24.71 39.50 40.47
CA HIS A 137 25.81 40.24 41.12
C HIS A 137 26.75 39.25 41.86
N HIS A 138 28.01 39.21 41.44
CA HIS A 138 29.18 38.78 42.23
C HIS A 138 29.08 37.49 43.08
N SER A 139 28.55 36.41 42.53
CA SER A 139 28.70 35.09 43.13
C SER A 139 29.28 34.13 42.10
N TYR A 140 30.38 33.46 42.48
CA TYR A 140 30.87 32.28 41.79
C TYR A 140 29.69 31.32 41.66
N TYR A 141 29.21 31.09 40.45
CA TYR A 141 28.29 29.98 40.19
C TYR A 141 29.07 28.71 40.49
N LYS A 142 28.73 28.09 41.61
CA LYS A 142 29.01 26.70 41.86
C LYS A 142 27.92 25.92 41.13
N HIS A 143 28.07 25.77 39.80
CA HIS A 143 27.58 24.54 39.20
C HIS A 143 28.34 23.42 39.90
N ASP A 144 27.64 22.37 40.31
CA ASP A 144 28.32 21.18 40.82
C ASP A 144 29.32 20.74 39.73
N TYR A 145 30.61 20.86 40.04
CA TYR A 145 31.69 20.35 39.23
C TYR A 145 31.35 18.89 38.87
N GLY A 146 31.13 18.59 37.59
CA GLY A 146 31.02 17.20 37.14
C GLY A 146 29.83 16.83 36.26
N GLU A 147 29.00 17.77 35.83
CA GLU A 147 28.07 17.44 34.74
C GLU A 147 28.88 17.02 33.50
N SER A 148 28.60 15.79 33.06
CA SER A 148 29.24 15.17 31.91
C SER A 148 28.23 15.23 30.79
N PHE A 149 28.61 15.87 29.69
CA PHE A 149 27.76 15.86 28.51
C PHE A 149 27.97 14.52 27.78
N SER A 150 26.94 13.69 27.76
CA SER A 150 26.89 12.46 26.95
C SER A 150 26.07 12.76 25.71
N THR A 151 26.64 12.58 24.52
CA THR A 151 25.82 12.33 23.33
C THR A 151 25.75 10.84 23.17
N ASP A 152 24.57 10.31 22.93
CA ASP A 152 24.44 8.88 23.10
C ASP A 152 25.00 8.09 21.90
N PHE A 153 25.06 8.62 20.67
CA PHE A 153 25.44 7.80 19.50
C PHE A 153 26.02 8.61 18.31
N PHE A 154 27.16 8.17 17.79
CA PHE A 154 27.67 8.52 16.44
C PHE A 154 27.98 7.25 15.66
N ASN A 155 27.51 7.15 14.43
CA ASN A 155 27.90 6.06 13.54
C ASN A 155 29.10 6.48 12.69
N VAL A 156 30.16 5.68 12.73
CA VAL A 156 31.45 6.00 12.08
C VAL A 156 32.02 4.82 11.30
N SER A 157 31.11 3.96 10.83
CA SER A 157 31.38 2.80 9.99
C SER A 157 32.25 3.10 8.79
N GLY A 158 33.17 2.17 8.47
CA GLY A 158 33.98 2.25 7.25
C GLY A 158 35.04 3.35 7.25
N LYS A 159 35.23 4.06 8.37
CA LYS A 159 36.24 5.12 8.50
C LYS A 159 37.44 4.63 9.31
N ASP A 160 38.63 4.97 8.83
CA ASP A 160 39.86 4.76 9.60
C ASP A 160 40.06 5.85 10.66
N ASN A 161 39.52 7.04 10.40
CA ASN A 161 39.59 8.20 11.28
C ASN A 161 38.30 9.02 11.19
N ILE A 162 37.92 9.66 12.29
CA ILE A 162 36.84 10.64 12.34
C ILE A 162 37.40 12.02 12.69
N THR A 163 36.89 13.04 12.04
CA THR A 163 37.16 14.44 12.35
C THR A 163 36.17 14.92 13.39
N LEU A 164 36.60 15.02 14.63
CA LEU A 164 35.81 15.57 15.72
C LEU A 164 36.10 17.07 15.87
N THR A 165 35.08 17.91 15.69
CA THR A 165 35.13 19.35 15.97
C THR A 165 34.16 19.70 17.10
N ILE A 166 34.61 20.44 18.10
CA ILE A 166 33.77 21.01 19.16
C ILE A 166 33.83 22.53 18.99
N ARG A 167 32.71 23.15 18.67
CA ARG A 167 32.58 24.58 18.39
C ARG A 167 31.65 25.25 19.40
N MET A 168 32.07 26.42 19.87
CA MET A 168 31.24 27.30 20.68
C MET A 168 30.36 28.18 19.81
N ILE A 169 29.10 28.36 20.18
CA ILE A 169 28.15 29.26 19.49
C ILE A 169 27.60 30.32 20.47
N ASP A 170 27.45 31.55 19.95
CA ASP A 170 26.81 32.70 20.58
C ASP A 170 27.26 33.02 22.02
N GLY A 171 28.57 32.98 22.29
CA GLY A 171 29.15 33.59 23.51
C GLY A 171 28.99 32.79 24.81
N ALA A 172 28.73 31.47 24.74
CA ALA A 172 28.60 30.64 25.93
C ALA A 172 29.91 30.52 26.76
N ARG A 173 29.78 30.52 28.09
CA ARG A 173 30.81 30.08 29.05
C ARG A 173 30.50 28.63 29.46
N LEU A 174 31.51 27.76 29.45
CA LEU A 174 31.37 26.37 29.87
C LEU A 174 31.93 26.16 31.27
N ASP A 175 31.15 25.53 32.14
CA ASP A 175 31.60 24.95 33.42
C ASP A 175 31.37 23.41 33.42
N PHE A 176 31.64 22.70 32.31
CA PHE A 176 31.62 21.22 32.25
C PHE A 176 33.03 20.63 32.25
N CYS A 177 33.27 19.56 33.01
CA CYS A 177 34.60 18.95 33.09
C CYS A 177 34.89 17.98 31.95
N ASN A 178 33.88 17.22 31.51
CA ASN A 178 34.02 16.11 30.56
C ASN A 178 32.89 16.11 29.52
N VAL A 179 33.24 15.90 28.25
CA VAL A 179 32.32 15.59 27.15
C VAL A 179 32.58 14.14 26.76
N THR A 180 31.63 13.24 26.99
CA THR A 180 31.74 11.83 26.59
C THR A 180 30.91 11.58 25.35
N LEU A 181 31.56 11.18 24.28
CA LEU A 181 30.94 10.82 23.01
C LEU A 181 31.03 9.31 22.86
N THR A 182 29.91 8.63 22.66
CA THR A 182 29.90 7.20 22.35
C THR A 182 29.63 7.01 20.86
N PHE A 183 30.57 6.36 20.19
CA PHE A 183 30.51 5.97 18.80
C PHE A 183 30.21 4.47 18.73
N TYR A 184 29.24 4.10 17.90
CA TYR A 184 29.03 2.70 17.54
C TYR A 184 29.64 2.54 16.16
N ILE A 185 30.52 1.57 16.05
CA ILE A 185 31.14 1.24 14.78
C ILE A 185 30.26 0.13 14.23
N THR A 186 29.21 0.52 13.49
CA THR A 186 28.51 -0.51 12.74
C THR A 186 29.45 -0.97 11.63
N HIS A 187 29.48 -2.25 11.29
CA HIS A 187 30.13 -2.62 10.05
C HIS A 187 29.13 -2.32 8.95
N THR A 188 29.55 -1.57 7.91
CA THR A 188 28.74 -1.36 6.72
C THR A 188 28.16 -2.71 6.30
N PRO A 189 26.83 -2.87 6.16
CA PRO A 189 26.27 -4.06 5.55
C PRO A 189 26.73 -4.02 4.11
N THR A 190 27.78 -4.79 3.86
CA THR A 190 28.22 -5.16 2.53
C THR A 190 27.25 -6.15 1.89
N GLU A 191 26.26 -6.62 2.66
CA GLU A 191 25.29 -7.63 2.25
C GLU A 191 23.86 -7.08 2.27
N LYS A 192 23.09 -7.45 1.26
CA LYS A 192 21.64 -7.22 1.20
C LYS A 192 20.92 -7.96 2.32
N TYR A 193 19.81 -7.38 2.79
CA TYR A 193 18.89 -8.05 3.73
C TYR A 193 18.43 -9.41 3.18
N THR A 194 18.16 -10.37 4.07
CA THR A 194 17.55 -11.66 3.68
C THR A 194 16.18 -11.43 3.04
N GLY A 195 15.35 -10.65 3.69
CA GLY A 195 14.03 -10.26 3.22
C GLY A 195 13.59 -8.94 3.87
N VAL A 196 12.72 -8.21 3.19
CA VAL A 196 12.03 -7.02 3.72
C VAL A 196 10.54 -7.08 3.40
N CYS A 197 9.72 -6.53 4.28
CA CYS A 197 8.29 -6.37 4.05
C CYS A 197 8.05 -5.13 3.18
N TYR A 198 7.30 -5.30 2.10
CA TYR A 198 7.02 -4.24 1.15
C TYR A 198 5.51 -3.91 1.13
N GLY A 199 5.17 -2.84 1.84
CA GLY A 199 3.95 -2.07 1.66
C GLY A 199 4.20 -0.97 0.61
N PRO A 200 3.51 -1.01 -0.55
CA PRO A 200 3.86 -0.16 -1.68
C PRO A 200 3.20 1.23 -1.65
N PHE A 201 2.44 1.55 -0.60
CA PHE A 201 1.53 2.70 -0.63
C PHE A 201 2.29 4.01 -0.41
N ARG A 202 2.12 4.95 -1.33
CA ARG A 202 2.65 6.32 -1.23
C ARG A 202 1.67 7.20 -0.45
N ASP A 203 2.09 8.42 -0.12
CA ASP A 203 1.19 9.42 0.48
C ASP A 203 -0.05 9.64 -0.41
N ASN A 204 -1.24 9.67 0.20
CA ASN A 204 -2.57 9.72 -0.44
C ASN A 204 -3.01 8.43 -1.16
N GLU A 205 -2.33 7.32 -0.94
CA GLU A 205 -2.81 5.98 -1.28
C GLU A 205 -3.25 5.26 -0.02
N ASP A 206 -4.30 4.44 -0.14
CA ASP A 206 -4.87 3.73 0.99
C ASP A 206 -5.58 2.46 0.48
N PRO A 207 -5.05 1.26 0.79
CA PRO A 207 -5.66 0.01 0.36
C PRO A 207 -7.05 -0.20 0.94
N GLU A 208 -7.38 0.37 2.10
CA GLU A 208 -8.73 0.25 2.69
C GLU A 208 -9.78 1.08 1.94
N PHE A 209 -9.33 2.08 1.19
CA PHE A 209 -10.15 2.79 0.20
C PHE A 209 -10.02 2.16 -1.19
N GLY A 210 -9.14 1.17 -1.39
CA GLY A 210 -8.86 0.57 -2.68
C GLY A 210 -8.11 1.50 -3.63
N ILE A 211 -7.44 2.53 -3.09
CA ILE A 211 -6.51 3.40 -3.80
C ILE A 211 -5.13 2.75 -3.74
N LEU A 212 -4.71 2.19 -4.88
CA LEU A 212 -3.50 1.37 -4.99
C LEU A 212 -2.46 2.09 -5.86
N PRO A 213 -1.16 1.78 -5.65
CA PRO A 213 -0.09 2.27 -6.51
C PRO A 213 -0.26 1.80 -7.96
N THR A 214 0.27 2.60 -8.88
CA THR A 214 0.37 2.24 -10.29
C THR A 214 1.52 1.25 -10.53
N ILE A 215 1.49 0.58 -11.68
CA ILE A 215 2.54 -0.39 -12.06
C ILE A 215 3.92 0.27 -12.19
N ASP A 216 3.99 1.52 -12.61
CA ASP A 216 5.26 2.24 -12.74
C ASP A 216 5.81 2.63 -11.36
N GLU A 217 4.95 3.07 -10.42
CA GLU A 217 5.35 3.34 -9.03
C GLU A 217 5.85 2.05 -8.33
N LEU A 218 5.19 0.91 -8.57
CA LEU A 218 5.67 -0.39 -8.10
C LEU A 218 7.05 -0.75 -8.66
N LYS A 219 7.30 -0.50 -9.95
CA LYS A 219 8.61 -0.74 -10.57
C LYS A 219 9.70 0.13 -9.96
N GLU A 220 9.43 1.42 -9.78
CA GLU A 220 10.37 2.38 -9.16
C GLU A 220 10.82 1.91 -7.78
N ASP A 221 9.86 1.56 -6.93
CA ASP A 221 10.12 1.05 -5.59
C ASP A 221 10.94 -0.25 -5.64
N LEU A 222 10.56 -1.20 -6.51
CA LEU A 222 11.25 -2.49 -6.64
C LEU A 222 12.68 -2.37 -7.17
N PHE A 223 13.00 -1.37 -8.00
CA PHE A 223 14.37 -1.10 -8.43
C PHE A 223 15.29 -0.72 -7.26
N LEU A 224 14.80 0.09 -6.32
CA LEU A 224 15.53 0.37 -5.07
C LEU A 224 15.63 -0.91 -4.22
N ILE A 225 14.51 -1.60 -4.03
CA ILE A 225 14.46 -2.75 -3.12
C ILE A 225 15.35 -3.89 -3.59
N LYS A 226 15.54 -4.07 -4.90
CA LYS A 226 16.51 -5.03 -5.45
C LYS A 226 17.92 -4.79 -4.93
N ASN A 227 18.32 -3.55 -4.68
CA ASN A 227 19.64 -3.23 -4.12
C ASN A 227 19.68 -3.35 -2.60
N LEU A 228 18.53 -3.24 -1.94
CA LEU A 228 18.37 -3.36 -0.50
C LEU A 228 18.36 -4.83 -0.04
N SER A 229 17.54 -5.67 -0.69
CA SER A 229 17.17 -7.00 -0.18
C SER A 229 17.32 -8.10 -1.24
N LYS A 230 17.51 -9.34 -0.78
CA LYS A 230 17.48 -10.55 -1.63
C LYS A 230 16.06 -10.98 -1.96
N SER A 231 15.12 -10.70 -1.06
CA SER A 231 13.72 -11.07 -1.25
C SER A 231 12.75 -10.04 -0.65
N ILE A 232 11.50 -10.08 -1.09
CA ILE A 232 10.41 -9.30 -0.51
C ILE A 232 9.23 -10.18 -0.10
N ARG A 233 8.44 -9.65 0.83
CA ARG A 233 7.11 -10.14 1.17
C ARG A 233 6.08 -9.04 0.91
N THR A 234 4.91 -9.42 0.40
CA THR A 234 3.76 -8.52 0.22
C THR A 234 2.50 -9.07 0.90
N TYR A 235 1.45 -8.24 1.00
CA TYR A 235 0.29 -8.47 1.86
C TYR A 235 -1.01 -8.81 1.13
N GLY A 236 -1.19 -8.27 -0.08
CA GLY A 236 -2.35 -8.51 -0.92
C GLY A 236 -1.94 -8.71 -2.37
N ILE A 237 -2.82 -9.33 -3.15
CA ILE A 237 -2.56 -9.73 -4.54
C ILE A 237 -3.70 -9.37 -5.48
N SER A 238 -4.57 -8.43 -5.10
CA SER A 238 -5.64 -7.91 -5.96
C SER A 238 -5.22 -6.71 -6.81
N LYS A 239 -5.91 -6.51 -7.94
CA LYS A 239 -5.74 -5.36 -8.86
C LYS A 239 -4.25 -5.18 -9.24
N ASN A 240 -3.72 -3.96 -9.12
CA ASN A 240 -2.32 -3.66 -9.48
C ASN A 240 -1.29 -4.41 -8.64
N LEU A 241 -1.63 -4.80 -7.40
CA LEU A 241 -0.72 -5.58 -6.54
C LEU A 241 -0.44 -6.96 -7.11
N SER A 242 -1.38 -7.49 -7.91
CA SER A 242 -1.19 -8.77 -8.60
C SER A 242 0.02 -8.74 -9.55
N GLU A 243 0.44 -7.58 -10.05
CA GLU A 243 1.59 -7.49 -10.96
C GLU A 243 2.95 -7.64 -10.25
N ILE A 244 3.02 -7.44 -8.93
CA ILE A 244 4.29 -7.45 -8.18
C ILE A 244 5.13 -8.73 -8.45
N PRO A 245 4.58 -9.96 -8.41
CA PRO A 245 5.33 -11.17 -8.75
C PRO A 245 5.94 -11.16 -10.15
N ARG A 246 5.25 -10.62 -11.16
CA ARG A 246 5.79 -10.51 -12.53
C ARG A 246 6.90 -9.47 -12.59
N LEU A 247 6.75 -8.35 -11.88
CA LEU A 247 7.80 -7.36 -11.75
C LEU A 247 9.04 -7.92 -11.04
N CYS A 248 8.85 -8.75 -10.01
CA CYS A 248 9.93 -9.45 -9.32
C CYS A 248 10.69 -10.40 -10.24
N GLU A 249 9.98 -11.13 -11.10
CA GLU A 249 10.58 -11.97 -12.15
C GLU A 249 11.43 -11.12 -13.11
N ASP A 250 10.87 -10.02 -13.62
CA ASP A 250 11.54 -9.15 -14.60
C ASP A 250 12.83 -8.53 -14.06
N ILE A 251 12.83 -8.09 -12.80
CA ILE A 251 14.00 -7.47 -12.19
C ILE A 251 14.94 -8.48 -11.53
N GLY A 252 14.50 -9.71 -11.31
CA GLY A 252 15.28 -10.77 -10.66
C GLY A 252 15.48 -10.57 -9.17
N ILE A 253 14.40 -10.32 -8.43
CA ILE A 253 14.36 -10.35 -6.96
C ILE A 253 13.38 -11.43 -6.51
N ASP A 254 13.71 -12.20 -5.48
CA ASP A 254 12.81 -13.22 -4.97
C ASP A 254 11.61 -12.59 -4.24
N CYS A 255 10.42 -13.19 -4.33
CA CYS A 255 9.24 -12.66 -3.66
C CYS A 255 8.34 -13.76 -3.07
N TYR A 256 7.60 -13.35 -2.03
CA TYR A 256 6.61 -14.14 -1.32
C TYR A 256 5.28 -13.37 -1.34
N PRO A 257 4.46 -13.52 -2.38
CA PRO A 257 3.17 -12.84 -2.47
C PRO A 257 2.20 -13.34 -1.41
N GLY A 258 1.51 -12.40 -0.76
CA GLY A 258 0.45 -12.67 0.21
C GLY A 258 -0.95 -12.41 -0.34
N ALA A 259 -1.89 -13.27 0.04
CA ALA A 259 -3.33 -13.03 -0.07
C ALA A 259 -3.85 -12.47 1.25
N TRP A 260 -4.50 -11.32 1.22
CA TRP A 260 -5.12 -10.72 2.40
C TRP A 260 -6.45 -11.39 2.72
N ILE A 261 -6.56 -12.04 3.88
CA ILE A 261 -7.79 -12.69 4.34
C ILE A 261 -8.45 -11.81 5.40
N SER A 262 -9.69 -11.42 5.14
CA SER A 262 -10.53 -10.54 5.96
C SER A 262 -11.86 -11.21 6.32
N ARG A 263 -12.75 -10.52 7.05
CA ARG A 263 -14.15 -10.94 7.26
C ARG A 263 -15.03 -10.90 6.00
N TYR A 264 -14.56 -10.32 4.90
CA TYR A 264 -15.35 -10.16 3.66
C TYR A 264 -15.03 -11.29 2.68
N LYS A 265 -15.99 -12.21 2.52
CA LYS A 265 -15.82 -13.43 1.71
C LYS A 265 -15.43 -13.13 0.26
N CYS A 266 -16.05 -12.14 -0.38
CA CYS A 266 -15.74 -11.81 -1.76
C CYS A 266 -14.33 -11.24 -1.97
N ASP A 267 -13.78 -10.56 -0.98
CA ASP A 267 -12.40 -10.09 -1.04
C ASP A 267 -11.46 -11.28 -0.90
N ASN A 268 -11.73 -12.19 0.04
CA ASN A 268 -10.95 -13.40 0.24
C ASN A 268 -10.91 -14.28 -1.02
N GLU A 269 -12.05 -14.52 -1.67
CA GLU A 269 -12.11 -15.31 -2.90
C GLU A 269 -11.26 -14.69 -4.02
N ARG A 270 -11.33 -13.37 -4.19
CA ARG A 270 -10.50 -12.65 -5.18
C ARG A 270 -9.00 -12.77 -4.88
N GLU A 271 -8.62 -12.60 -3.62
CA GLU A 271 -7.22 -12.74 -3.18
C GLU A 271 -6.69 -14.17 -3.42
N ILE A 272 -7.49 -15.19 -3.08
CA ILE A 272 -7.12 -16.61 -3.26
C ILE A 272 -7.01 -16.97 -4.74
N ASP A 273 -7.97 -16.57 -5.57
CA ASP A 273 -7.94 -16.87 -7.00
C ASP A 273 -6.78 -16.16 -7.71
N ASN A 274 -6.48 -14.92 -7.33
CA ASN A 274 -5.31 -14.20 -7.85
C ASN A 274 -3.98 -14.85 -7.42
N LEU A 275 -3.88 -15.33 -6.17
CA LEU A 275 -2.70 -16.02 -5.68
C LEU A 275 -2.49 -17.35 -6.42
N ILE A 276 -3.56 -18.12 -6.67
CA ILE A 276 -3.53 -19.35 -7.47
C ILE A 276 -3.13 -19.05 -8.92
N LYS A 277 -3.65 -17.96 -9.50
CA LYS A 277 -3.27 -17.52 -10.85
C LYS A 277 -1.78 -17.23 -10.94
N VAL A 278 -1.22 -16.45 -10.02
CA VAL A 278 0.22 -16.18 -9.94
C VAL A 278 1.01 -17.49 -9.81
N ALA A 279 0.56 -18.41 -8.96
CA ALA A 279 1.22 -19.70 -8.78
C ALA A 279 1.28 -20.52 -10.07
N SER A 280 0.24 -20.45 -10.91
CA SER A 280 0.16 -21.19 -12.18
C SER A 280 1.11 -20.69 -13.27
N GLU A 281 1.68 -19.49 -13.11
CA GLU A 281 2.56 -18.86 -14.11
C GLU A 281 4.00 -19.38 -14.07
N ASN A 282 4.36 -20.18 -13.05
CA ASN A 282 5.69 -20.77 -12.89
C ASN A 282 6.83 -19.73 -12.87
N LEU A 283 6.58 -18.57 -12.25
CA LEU A 283 7.58 -17.52 -12.07
C LEU A 283 8.73 -18.03 -11.18
N THR A 284 9.96 -17.95 -11.67
CA THR A 284 11.12 -18.56 -11.01
C THR A 284 11.52 -17.83 -9.73
N HIS A 285 11.18 -16.55 -9.62
CA HIS A 285 11.44 -15.71 -8.46
C HIS A 285 10.33 -15.72 -7.40
N VAL A 286 9.21 -16.40 -7.65
CA VAL A 286 8.20 -16.65 -6.59
C VAL A 286 8.64 -17.87 -5.78
N LYS A 287 9.00 -17.68 -4.50
CA LYS A 287 9.60 -18.73 -3.67
C LYS A 287 8.63 -19.39 -2.69
N GLY A 288 7.51 -18.74 -2.39
CA GLY A 288 6.45 -19.28 -1.55
C GLY A 288 5.23 -18.37 -1.58
N LEU A 289 4.08 -18.90 -1.18
CA LEU A 289 2.80 -18.19 -1.18
C LEU A 289 2.31 -18.04 0.26
N ILE A 290 1.74 -16.88 0.59
CA ILE A 290 1.28 -16.60 1.95
C ILE A 290 -0.23 -16.42 1.93
N VAL A 291 -0.96 -17.21 2.72
CA VAL A 291 -2.41 -17.13 2.82
C VAL A 291 -2.78 -16.55 4.17
N GLY A 292 -3.13 -15.27 4.20
CA GLY A 292 -3.47 -14.56 5.42
C GLY A 292 -2.27 -13.92 6.12
N ASN A 293 -2.60 -12.90 6.89
CA ASN A 293 -1.70 -12.16 7.75
C ASN A 293 -2.45 -11.90 9.05
N GLU A 294 -2.01 -12.40 10.19
CA GLU A 294 -2.62 -12.17 11.52
C GLU A 294 -4.15 -12.35 11.56
N VAL A 295 -4.64 -13.34 10.82
CA VAL A 295 -6.07 -13.58 10.60
C VAL A 295 -6.74 -13.98 11.90
N LEU A 296 -6.10 -14.87 12.67
CA LEU A 296 -6.63 -15.35 13.95
C LEU A 296 -6.52 -14.28 15.03
N LEU A 297 -5.46 -13.47 15.01
CA LEU A 297 -5.32 -12.32 15.90
C LEU A 297 -6.45 -11.29 15.67
N ARG A 298 -6.78 -11.00 14.40
CA ARG A 298 -7.87 -10.08 14.05
C ARG A 298 -9.27 -10.67 14.23
N GLY A 299 -9.37 -12.01 14.32
CA GLY A 299 -10.67 -12.70 14.40
C GLY A 299 -11.50 -12.58 13.13
N ASP A 300 -10.83 -12.41 11.98
CA ASP A 300 -11.49 -12.16 10.68
C ASP A 300 -12.29 -13.38 10.19
N VAL A 301 -11.72 -14.57 10.31
CA VAL A 301 -12.35 -15.86 10.01
C VAL A 301 -11.93 -16.91 11.04
N SER A 302 -12.62 -18.05 11.08
CA SER A 302 -12.26 -19.14 11.98
C SER A 302 -10.96 -19.84 11.54
N GLU A 303 -10.32 -20.57 12.48
CA GLU A 303 -9.15 -21.40 12.16
C GLU A 303 -9.45 -22.44 11.06
N ASP A 304 -10.65 -23.01 11.05
CA ASP A 304 -11.07 -23.98 10.04
C ASP A 304 -11.21 -23.35 8.65
N ASP A 305 -11.79 -22.15 8.57
CA ASP A 305 -11.93 -21.43 7.30
C ASP A 305 -10.57 -21.01 6.74
N LEU A 306 -9.66 -20.52 7.60
CA LEU A 306 -8.28 -20.21 7.20
C LEU A 306 -7.56 -21.44 6.64
N ILE A 307 -7.70 -22.59 7.32
CA ILE A 307 -7.14 -23.87 6.86
C ILE A 307 -7.73 -24.28 5.51
N GLU A 308 -9.03 -24.03 5.27
CA GLU A 308 -9.66 -24.31 3.98
C GLU A 308 -9.05 -23.48 2.85
N TYR A 309 -8.85 -22.17 3.05
CA TYR A 309 -8.15 -21.32 2.08
C TYR A 309 -6.72 -21.80 1.81
N ILE A 310 -5.96 -22.14 2.86
CA ILE A 310 -4.60 -22.68 2.73
C ILE A 310 -4.61 -23.96 1.89
N LYS A 311 -5.50 -24.90 2.20
CA LYS A 311 -5.63 -26.17 1.45
C LYS A 311 -5.99 -25.95 -0.01
N ARG A 312 -6.89 -25.00 -0.30
CA ARG A 312 -7.28 -24.67 -1.67
C ARG A 312 -6.08 -24.17 -2.48
N VAL A 313 -5.29 -23.24 -1.95
CA VAL A 313 -4.07 -22.76 -2.61
C VAL A 313 -3.08 -23.91 -2.81
N LYS A 314 -2.80 -24.69 -1.76
CA LYS A 314 -1.89 -25.86 -1.83
C LYS A 314 -2.30 -26.90 -2.87
N SER A 315 -3.60 -27.11 -3.06
CA SER A 315 -4.08 -28.08 -4.05
C SER A 315 -3.86 -27.67 -5.51
N ASN A 316 -3.53 -26.40 -5.76
CA ASN A 316 -3.34 -25.82 -7.09
C ASN A 316 -1.89 -25.42 -7.41
N THR A 317 -0.91 -25.78 -6.56
CA THR A 317 0.49 -25.38 -6.75
C THR A 317 1.47 -26.39 -6.15
N THR A 318 2.70 -26.37 -6.63
CA THR A 318 3.85 -27.08 -6.02
C THR A 318 4.74 -26.15 -5.22
N LEU A 319 4.49 -24.84 -5.23
CA LEU A 319 5.19 -23.88 -4.39
C LEU A 319 4.80 -24.10 -2.92
N PRO A 320 5.73 -23.90 -1.97
CA PRO A 320 5.40 -24.00 -0.55
C PRO A 320 4.39 -22.91 -0.16
N VAL A 321 3.40 -23.26 0.66
CA VAL A 321 2.35 -22.35 1.13
C VAL A 321 2.43 -22.19 2.64
N GLY A 322 2.51 -20.95 3.11
CA GLY A 322 2.52 -20.58 4.52
C GLY A 322 1.36 -19.67 4.89
N THR A 323 1.28 -19.36 6.18
CA THR A 323 0.47 -18.25 6.70
C THR A 323 1.32 -17.49 7.72
N ALA A 324 0.90 -16.28 8.06
CA ALA A 324 1.64 -15.41 8.96
C ALA A 324 0.80 -15.05 10.18
N GLU A 325 1.33 -15.32 11.36
CA GLU A 325 0.67 -15.10 12.65
C GLU A 325 1.69 -14.71 13.72
N ILE A 326 1.22 -14.10 14.81
CA ILE A 326 2.07 -13.77 15.95
C ILE A 326 2.58 -15.04 16.65
N TRP A 327 3.73 -14.93 17.32
CA TRP A 327 4.36 -16.06 18.00
C TRP A 327 3.45 -16.79 18.99
N ARG A 328 2.55 -16.08 19.70
CA ARG A 328 1.60 -16.70 20.64
C ARG A 328 0.59 -17.58 19.93
N THR A 329 0.02 -17.12 18.82
CA THR A 329 -0.91 -17.90 17.98
C THR A 329 -0.25 -19.21 17.57
N TRP A 330 1.01 -19.19 17.14
CA TRP A 330 1.73 -20.42 16.81
C TRP A 330 1.91 -21.38 17.99
N LEU A 331 1.97 -20.89 19.23
CA LEU A 331 2.04 -21.77 20.40
C LEU A 331 0.67 -22.34 20.80
N GLU A 332 -0.42 -21.73 20.36
CA GLU A 332 -1.79 -22.12 20.74
C GLU A 332 -2.51 -22.92 19.64
N HIS A 333 -2.11 -22.77 18.38
CA HIS A 333 -2.78 -23.30 17.19
C HIS A 333 -1.96 -24.36 16.43
N GLU A 334 -1.72 -25.52 17.05
CA GLU A 334 -0.96 -26.63 16.42
C GLU A 334 -1.61 -27.15 15.13
N LYS A 335 -2.95 -27.17 15.10
CA LYS A 335 -3.74 -27.58 13.93
C LYS A 335 -3.44 -26.73 12.69
N LEU A 336 -3.26 -25.42 12.86
CA LEU A 336 -2.86 -24.53 11.77
C LEU A 336 -1.46 -24.90 11.23
N ALA A 337 -0.51 -25.14 12.12
CA ALA A 337 0.88 -25.50 11.76
C ALA A 337 0.98 -26.82 10.98
N GLU A 338 0.08 -27.77 11.22
CA GLU A 338 0.00 -29.02 10.45
C GLU A 338 -0.36 -28.80 8.98
N ASN A 339 -1.09 -27.73 8.67
CA ASN A 339 -1.66 -27.49 7.34
C ASN A 339 -0.81 -26.59 6.43
N VAL A 340 0.20 -25.89 6.96
CA VAL A 340 1.14 -25.07 6.19
C VAL A 340 2.44 -25.81 5.88
N ASP A 341 3.17 -25.41 4.83
CA ASP A 341 4.50 -25.94 4.50
C ASP A 341 5.61 -25.23 5.28
N PHE A 342 5.47 -23.92 5.49
CA PHE A 342 6.35 -23.09 6.31
C PHE A 342 5.55 -22.15 7.21
N ILE A 343 6.20 -21.65 8.25
CA ILE A 343 5.63 -20.75 9.26
C ILE A 343 6.24 -19.37 9.10
N LEU A 344 5.42 -18.33 8.95
CA LEU A 344 5.83 -16.95 9.16
C LEU A 344 5.39 -16.52 10.57
N VAL A 345 6.37 -16.26 11.43
CA VAL A 345 6.13 -15.80 12.80
C VAL A 345 6.37 -14.31 12.91
N HIS A 346 5.39 -13.57 13.42
CA HIS A 346 5.53 -12.14 13.71
C HIS A 346 5.99 -11.95 15.15
N ILE A 347 7.04 -11.13 15.32
CA ILE A 347 7.63 -10.86 16.62
C ILE A 347 7.99 -9.38 16.70
N HIS A 348 7.14 -8.60 17.36
CA HIS A 348 7.35 -7.16 17.57
C HIS A 348 7.56 -6.87 19.06
N PRO A 349 8.82 -6.69 19.51
CA PRO A 349 9.11 -6.39 20.92
C PRO A 349 8.44 -5.09 21.41
N TYR A 350 8.18 -4.16 20.49
CA TYR A 350 7.48 -2.91 20.79
C TYR A 350 6.09 -3.15 21.38
N TRP A 351 5.27 -4.00 20.75
CA TRP A 351 3.91 -4.33 21.23
C TRP A 351 3.91 -5.09 22.56
N GLU A 352 5.01 -5.77 22.87
CA GLU A 352 5.24 -6.50 24.12
C GLU A 352 5.84 -5.59 25.24
N GLY A 353 6.05 -4.30 24.94
CA GLY A 353 6.58 -3.31 25.87
C GLY A 353 8.04 -3.51 26.29
N VAL A 354 8.80 -4.29 25.51
CA VAL A 354 10.20 -4.62 25.74
C VAL A 354 11.08 -3.39 25.44
N SER A 355 12.06 -3.10 26.30
CA SER A 355 13.02 -2.02 26.04
C SER A 355 13.91 -2.34 24.84
N VAL A 356 14.29 -1.32 24.06
CA VAL A 356 15.17 -1.48 22.88
C VAL A 356 16.45 -2.26 23.20
N GLU A 357 17.00 -2.08 24.40
CA GLU A 357 18.24 -2.72 24.84
C GLU A 357 18.16 -4.26 24.90
N ASN A 358 16.95 -4.83 25.01
CA ASN A 358 16.72 -6.28 25.06
C ASN A 358 15.88 -6.77 23.86
N ALA A 359 15.50 -5.87 22.96
CA ALA A 359 14.48 -6.15 21.94
C ALA A 359 14.95 -7.17 20.89
N ALA A 360 16.19 -7.06 20.42
CA ALA A 360 16.74 -7.99 19.44
C ALA A 360 16.90 -9.41 20.02
N GLU A 361 17.35 -9.54 21.27
CA GLU A 361 17.45 -10.83 21.98
C GLU A 361 16.07 -11.48 22.18
N TYR A 362 15.06 -10.66 22.52
CA TYR A 362 13.68 -11.11 22.65
C TYR A 362 13.15 -11.73 21.35
N VAL A 363 13.46 -11.13 20.19
CA VAL A 363 13.08 -11.68 18.88
C VAL A 363 13.67 -13.08 18.68
N VAL A 364 14.96 -13.24 18.97
CA VAL A 364 15.65 -14.54 18.85
C VAL A 364 15.09 -15.57 19.83
N GLU A 365 14.80 -15.17 21.07
CA GLU A 365 14.20 -16.04 22.08
C GLU A 365 12.86 -16.60 21.59
N LYS A 366 11.95 -15.74 21.13
CA LYS A 366 10.62 -16.14 20.69
C LYS A 366 10.66 -16.95 19.40
N TRP A 367 11.56 -16.61 18.47
CA TRP A 367 11.76 -17.44 17.28
C TRP A 367 12.26 -18.84 17.63
N LYS A 368 13.22 -18.96 18.56
CA LYS A 368 13.70 -20.28 19.05
C LYS A 368 12.59 -21.07 19.73
N GLU A 369 11.70 -20.41 20.47
CA GLU A 369 10.55 -21.04 21.12
C GLU A 369 9.60 -21.68 20.10
N VAL A 370 9.20 -20.93 19.05
CA VAL A 370 8.36 -21.46 17.97
C VAL A 370 9.07 -22.56 17.18
N LYS A 371 10.36 -22.38 16.88
CA LYS A 371 11.17 -23.39 16.16
C LYS A 371 11.34 -24.69 16.96
N ALA A 372 11.47 -24.60 18.28
CA ALA A 372 11.52 -25.78 19.15
C ALA A 372 10.19 -26.54 19.19
N LYS A 373 9.07 -25.83 19.10
CA LYS A 373 7.74 -26.44 18.99
C LYS A 373 7.53 -27.15 17.65
N TYR A 374 8.07 -26.60 16.56
CA TYR A 374 7.89 -27.13 15.19
C TYR A 374 9.24 -27.48 14.52
N PRO A 375 10.00 -28.48 15.02
CA PRO A 375 11.36 -28.76 14.55
C PRO A 375 11.45 -29.25 13.10
N GLY A 376 10.33 -29.71 12.51
CA GLY A 376 10.26 -30.16 11.12
C GLY A 376 9.70 -29.13 10.13
N LYS A 377 9.45 -27.89 10.57
CA LYS A 377 8.94 -26.80 9.73
C LYS A 377 10.01 -25.73 9.56
N ASP A 378 10.02 -25.11 8.38
CA ASP A 378 10.78 -23.88 8.16
C ASP A 378 10.06 -22.74 8.88
N VAL A 379 10.69 -22.22 9.95
CA VAL A 379 10.17 -21.09 10.73
C VAL A 379 10.94 -19.84 10.33
N ILE A 380 10.25 -18.93 9.63
CA ILE A 380 10.76 -17.66 9.11
C ILE A 380 10.18 -16.54 9.96
N ILE A 381 10.99 -15.57 10.37
CA ILE A 381 10.45 -14.34 10.96
C ILE A 381 9.73 -13.57 9.86
N GLY A 382 8.40 -13.55 9.92
CA GLY A 382 7.57 -12.91 8.91
C GLY A 382 7.56 -11.40 9.03
N GLU A 383 7.64 -10.89 10.26
CA GLU A 383 7.74 -9.48 10.58
C GLU A 383 8.49 -9.27 11.90
N THR A 384 9.37 -8.28 11.89
CA THR A 384 9.92 -7.67 13.09
C THR A 384 10.45 -6.29 12.74
N GLY A 385 10.41 -5.35 13.67
CA GLY A 385 10.75 -3.95 13.40
C GLY A 385 10.77 -3.12 14.66
N TRP A 386 11.02 -1.82 14.50
CA TRP A 386 10.88 -0.83 15.57
C TRP A 386 10.41 0.52 15.01
N PRO A 387 9.37 1.15 15.57
CA PRO A 387 8.83 2.40 15.05
C PRO A 387 9.68 3.61 15.47
N THR A 388 9.71 4.64 14.63
CA THR A 388 10.51 5.86 14.88
C THR A 388 9.76 6.99 15.55
N LYS A 389 8.43 6.92 15.61
CA LYS A 389 7.56 7.94 16.20
C LYS A 389 6.24 7.30 16.65
N GLY A 390 5.54 7.97 17.57
CA GLY A 390 4.26 7.57 18.13
C GLY A 390 4.34 7.31 19.63
N ASP A 391 3.25 6.77 20.19
CA ASP A 391 3.15 6.50 21.62
C ASP A 391 4.10 5.40 22.09
N LYS A 392 4.51 5.44 23.35
CA LYS A 392 5.32 4.37 23.98
C LYS A 392 4.42 3.28 24.57
N ILE A 393 4.90 2.04 24.57
CA ILE A 393 4.28 0.92 25.29
C ILE A 393 5.27 0.40 26.33
N GLY A 394 4.92 0.46 27.61
CA GLY A 394 5.82 0.01 28.68
C GLY A 394 7.19 0.70 28.62
N LYS A 395 8.25 -0.08 28.31
CA LYS A 395 9.62 0.42 28.13
C LYS A 395 10.03 0.56 26.65
N ALA A 396 9.14 0.20 25.72
CA ALA A 396 9.35 0.37 24.29
C ALA A 396 9.05 1.82 23.89
N ILE A 397 10.11 2.59 23.59
CA ILE A 397 10.02 3.99 23.20
C ILE A 397 10.30 4.09 21.70
N PRO A 398 9.34 4.54 20.87
CA PRO A 398 9.60 4.85 19.47
C PRO A 398 10.59 6.00 19.33
N SER A 399 11.64 5.81 18.54
CA SER A 399 12.58 6.86 18.12
C SER A 399 13.46 6.31 17.00
N GLU A 400 13.99 7.19 16.12
CA GLU A 400 14.98 6.78 15.11
C GLU A 400 16.22 6.15 15.74
N GLU A 401 16.64 6.65 16.91
CA GLU A 401 17.77 6.12 17.68
C GLU A 401 17.51 4.68 18.11
N ASN A 402 16.30 4.39 18.59
CA ASN A 402 15.94 3.06 19.03
C ASN A 402 15.68 2.12 17.85
N GLN A 403 15.20 2.61 16.72
CA GLN A 403 15.12 1.82 15.49
C GLN A 403 16.51 1.40 15.02
N MET A 404 17.47 2.31 14.98
CA MET A 404 18.86 2.03 14.61
C MET A 404 19.50 0.99 15.55
N LYS A 405 19.33 1.15 16.87
CA LYS A 405 19.81 0.17 17.86
C LYS A 405 19.19 -1.21 17.65
N PHE A 406 17.87 -1.27 17.52
CA PHE A 406 17.15 -2.52 17.31
C PHE A 406 17.60 -3.21 16.03
N LEU A 407 17.62 -2.48 14.92
CA LEU A 407 17.99 -3.02 13.61
C LEU A 407 19.41 -3.57 13.62
N SER A 408 20.38 -2.80 14.14
CA SER A 408 21.78 -3.23 14.25
C SER A 408 21.92 -4.52 15.08
N GLY A 409 21.33 -4.56 16.27
CA GLY A 409 21.35 -5.74 17.13
C GLY A 409 20.66 -6.96 16.49
N PHE A 410 19.51 -6.73 15.85
CA PHE A 410 18.77 -7.78 15.17
C PHE A 410 19.55 -8.38 14.00
N LEU A 411 20.16 -7.57 13.13
CA LEU A 411 20.92 -8.06 11.98
C LEU A 411 22.11 -8.93 12.40
N ASN A 412 22.84 -8.52 13.43
CA ASN A 412 23.96 -9.31 13.98
C ASN A 412 23.46 -10.65 14.50
N LEU A 413 22.43 -10.65 15.35
CA LEU A 413 21.90 -11.87 15.93
C LEU A 413 21.25 -12.79 14.88
N ALA A 414 20.57 -12.23 13.87
CA ALA A 414 19.99 -12.99 12.78
C ALA A 414 21.08 -13.69 11.95
N LYS A 415 22.21 -13.01 11.68
CA LYS A 415 23.36 -13.59 11.00
C LYS A 415 24.01 -14.71 11.83
N GLU A 416 24.25 -14.47 13.12
CA GLU A 416 24.86 -15.44 14.04
C GLU A 416 24.04 -16.72 14.20
N ASN A 417 22.70 -16.59 14.19
CA ASN A 417 21.78 -17.71 14.41
C ASN A 417 21.19 -18.26 13.09
N GLU A 418 21.66 -17.77 11.94
CA GLU A 418 21.18 -18.14 10.60
C GLU A 418 19.64 -18.05 10.46
N ILE A 419 19.06 -16.97 10.98
CA ILE A 419 17.61 -16.77 11.04
C ILE A 419 17.11 -16.23 9.69
N PRO A 420 16.20 -16.92 8.98
CA PRO A 420 15.51 -16.33 7.85
C PRO A 420 14.46 -15.32 8.33
N TYR A 421 14.40 -14.15 7.70
CA TYR A 421 13.53 -13.05 8.13
C TYR A 421 13.04 -12.16 6.98
N PHE A 422 11.92 -11.47 7.22
CA PHE A 422 11.51 -10.24 6.56
C PHE A 422 11.46 -9.11 7.59
N TYR A 423 12.26 -8.06 7.39
CA TYR A 423 12.25 -6.89 8.27
C TYR A 423 11.10 -5.95 7.91
N PHE A 424 10.36 -5.50 8.91
CA PHE A 424 9.21 -4.62 8.78
C PHE A 424 9.63 -3.16 9.10
N GLU A 425 9.69 -2.25 8.13
CA GLU A 425 9.37 -2.41 6.70
C GLU A 425 10.20 -1.48 5.79
N VAL A 426 10.01 -1.52 4.47
CA VAL A 426 10.79 -0.68 3.54
C VAL A 426 10.50 0.81 3.74
N PHE A 427 9.24 1.25 3.62
CA PHE A 427 8.86 2.67 3.67
C PHE A 427 7.90 2.95 4.81
N ASP A 428 7.97 4.14 5.39
CA ASP A 428 6.89 4.65 6.25
C ASP A 428 5.59 4.77 5.43
N GLU A 429 4.47 4.28 5.98
CA GLU A 429 3.18 4.22 5.29
C GLU A 429 2.11 5.04 6.03
N LYS A 430 1.92 6.31 5.62
CA LYS A 430 1.05 7.26 6.32
C LYS A 430 -0.41 6.82 6.47
N TRP A 431 -0.93 6.04 5.52
CA TRP A 431 -2.31 5.56 5.57
C TRP A 431 -2.61 4.73 6.83
N LYS A 432 -1.58 4.16 7.47
CA LYS A 432 -1.75 3.35 8.68
C LYS A 432 -1.96 4.17 9.96
N GLU A 433 -1.77 5.49 9.94
CA GLU A 433 -1.84 6.36 11.13
C GLU A 433 -3.20 6.26 11.87
N LYS A 434 -4.28 5.94 11.14
CA LYS A 434 -5.62 5.71 11.69
C LYS A 434 -5.74 4.49 12.61
N HIS A 435 -4.80 3.54 12.53
CA HIS A 435 -4.80 2.33 13.37
C HIS A 435 -4.05 2.56 14.69
N ALA A 436 -2.88 3.21 14.61
CA ALA A 436 -2.16 3.80 15.73
C ALA A 436 -1.07 4.74 15.18
N GLU A 437 -0.66 5.76 15.95
CA GLU A 437 0.36 6.73 15.47
C GLU A 437 1.66 6.03 15.05
N VAL A 438 2.07 4.98 15.77
CA VAL A 438 3.29 4.23 15.46
C VAL A 438 3.26 3.51 14.11
N GLU A 439 2.07 3.17 13.61
CA GLU A 439 1.93 2.34 12.41
C GLU A 439 2.40 3.04 11.13
N ALA A 440 2.43 4.37 11.12
CA ALA A 440 2.94 5.15 10.00
C ALA A 440 4.48 5.29 9.99
N HIS A 441 5.21 4.66 10.92
CA HIS A 441 6.58 5.04 11.25
C HIS A 441 7.59 3.87 11.37
N TRP A 442 7.35 2.73 10.71
CA TRP A 442 8.20 1.53 10.77
C TRP A 442 9.29 1.44 9.69
N GLY A 443 9.23 2.28 8.67
CA GLY A 443 10.08 2.20 7.48
C GLY A 443 11.57 2.36 7.75
N LEU A 444 12.40 1.72 6.93
CA LEU A 444 13.82 2.06 6.77
C LEU A 444 13.99 3.42 6.07
N TYR A 445 13.05 3.73 5.17
CA TYR A 445 12.94 5.00 4.46
C TYR A 445 11.68 5.74 4.95
N TYR A 446 11.70 7.07 4.90
CA TYR A 446 10.48 7.85 5.06
C TYR A 446 9.52 7.60 3.88
N SER A 447 8.26 8.06 4.01
CA SER A 447 7.23 7.79 3.00
C SER A 447 7.56 8.37 1.62
N ASN A 448 8.33 9.47 1.59
CA ASN A 448 8.83 10.12 0.38
C ASN A 448 10.02 9.39 -0.28
N GLY A 449 10.48 8.27 0.28
CA GLY A 449 11.56 7.44 -0.25
C GLY A 449 12.98 7.84 0.15
N SER A 450 13.15 8.88 0.99
CA SER A 450 14.46 9.24 1.54
C SER A 450 14.84 8.34 2.71
N LEU A 451 16.11 7.93 2.76
CA LEU A 451 16.63 7.06 3.81
C LEU A 451 16.63 7.77 5.17
N LYS A 452 16.22 7.08 6.22
CA LYS A 452 16.33 7.61 7.60
C LYS A 452 17.82 7.78 7.96
N PRO A 453 18.28 8.98 8.37
CA PRO A 453 19.71 9.29 8.45
C PRO A 453 20.51 8.37 9.38
N LEU A 454 19.91 7.93 10.49
CA LEU A 454 20.60 7.03 11.44
C LEU A 454 20.79 5.61 10.91
N LEU A 455 20.11 5.24 9.82
CA LEU A 455 20.24 3.94 9.17
C LEU A 455 21.22 3.94 7.99
N TYR A 456 21.90 5.06 7.71
CA TYR A 456 22.80 5.21 6.56
C TYR A 456 23.83 4.07 6.44
N ASP A 457 24.47 3.71 7.55
CA ASP A 457 25.46 2.62 7.57
C ASP A 457 24.83 1.26 7.88
N LEU A 458 23.50 1.13 7.90
CA LEU A 458 22.78 -0.13 8.08
C LEU A 458 22.10 -0.60 6.79
N VAL A 459 22.24 0.13 5.68
CA VAL A 459 21.76 -0.27 4.36
C VAL A 459 22.92 -0.46 3.36
N PRO A 460 22.77 -1.31 2.33
CA PRO A 460 23.77 -1.47 1.27
C PRO A 460 24.05 -0.18 0.51
N GLU A 461 25.28 -0.02 0.00
CA GLU A 461 25.72 1.20 -0.70
C GLU A 461 24.77 1.63 -1.83
N ASP A 462 24.39 0.69 -2.70
CA ASP A 462 23.52 0.93 -3.86
C ASP A 462 22.05 1.26 -3.49
N ALA A 463 21.71 1.27 -2.19
CA ALA A 463 20.39 1.61 -1.67
C ALA A 463 20.39 2.92 -0.85
N LYS A 464 21.56 3.53 -0.61
CA LYS A 464 21.70 4.72 0.26
C LYS A 464 21.07 5.99 -0.28
N GLU A 465 21.01 6.13 -1.61
CA GLU A 465 20.45 7.31 -2.26
C GLU A 465 18.93 7.42 -2.07
N GLY A 466 18.25 6.31 -1.77
CA GLY A 466 16.79 6.25 -1.73
C GLY A 466 16.15 6.47 -3.10
N ILE A 467 14.89 6.88 -3.11
CA ILE A 467 14.13 7.21 -4.31
C ILE A 467 13.20 8.41 -4.06
N ASP A 468 12.72 9.05 -5.12
CA ASP A 468 11.67 10.06 -5.03
C ASP A 468 10.29 9.39 -5.09
N ARG A 469 9.52 9.48 -4.00
CA ARG A 469 8.13 8.97 -3.93
C ARG A 469 7.17 10.13 -3.70
N PRO A 470 6.83 10.89 -4.76
CA PRO A 470 5.89 11.99 -4.62
C PRO A 470 4.51 11.49 -4.19
N PRO A 471 3.74 12.27 -3.40
CA PRO A 471 2.36 11.94 -3.06
C PRO A 471 1.49 11.76 -4.30
N ARG A 472 0.58 10.80 -4.26
CA ARG A 472 -0.35 10.53 -5.35
C ARG A 472 -1.40 11.64 -5.42
N THR A 473 -1.70 12.11 -6.64
CA THR A 473 -2.90 12.92 -6.88
C THR A 473 -4.02 11.99 -7.34
N VAL A 474 -4.98 11.72 -6.45
CA VAL A 474 -6.19 10.96 -6.81
C VAL A 474 -7.17 11.93 -7.48
N THR A 475 -7.50 11.68 -8.74
CA THR A 475 -8.42 12.51 -9.54
C THR A 475 -9.72 11.77 -9.83
N VAL A 476 -10.76 12.53 -10.21
CA VAL A 476 -12.00 11.96 -10.73
C VAL A 476 -11.71 10.99 -11.87
N THR A 477 -12.27 9.78 -11.76
CA THR A 477 -12.06 8.73 -12.76
C THR A 477 -13.19 8.73 -13.79
N ASN A 478 -12.87 8.90 -15.08
CA ASN A 478 -13.88 8.89 -16.14
C ASN A 478 -14.23 7.45 -16.53
N VAL A 479 -15.51 7.11 -16.52
CA VAL A 479 -16.01 5.78 -16.92
C VAL A 479 -17.20 5.94 -17.86
N THR A 480 -17.20 5.15 -18.93
CA THR A 480 -18.28 5.15 -19.94
C THR A 480 -19.24 3.99 -19.69
N ALA A 481 -20.55 4.25 -19.88
CA ALA A 481 -21.57 3.23 -19.74
C ALA A 481 -21.45 2.09 -20.79
N PRO A 482 -21.87 0.84 -20.48
CA PRO A 482 -22.48 0.44 -19.21
C PRO A 482 -21.48 0.38 -18.05
N ILE A 483 -21.92 0.80 -16.86
CA ILE A 483 -21.11 0.79 -15.64
C ILE A 483 -21.79 -0.14 -14.65
N ILE A 484 -21.14 -1.24 -14.33
CA ILE A 484 -21.70 -2.28 -13.50
C ILE A 484 -21.49 -1.95 -12.03
N VAL A 485 -22.59 -1.88 -11.28
CA VAL A 485 -22.56 -1.85 -9.81
C VAL A 485 -22.49 -3.28 -9.29
N TYR A 486 -23.37 -4.15 -9.81
CA TYR A 486 -23.38 -5.59 -9.51
C TYR A 486 -23.86 -6.38 -10.72
N THR A 487 -23.13 -7.43 -11.11
CA THR A 487 -23.60 -8.44 -12.06
C THR A 487 -23.54 -9.85 -11.50
N GLU A 488 -22.51 -10.16 -10.72
CA GLU A 488 -22.29 -11.43 -10.03
C GLU A 488 -21.46 -11.15 -8.78
N GLY A 489 -21.59 -12.01 -7.78
CA GLY A 489 -20.77 -12.01 -6.59
C GLY A 489 -19.29 -12.07 -6.94
N CYS A 490 -18.53 -11.14 -6.36
CA CYS A 490 -17.08 -11.01 -6.52
C CYS A 490 -16.59 -10.75 -7.96
N SER A 491 -17.49 -10.39 -8.89
CA SER A 491 -17.12 -10.13 -10.28
C SER A 491 -16.12 -8.98 -10.40
N PRO A 492 -15.04 -9.12 -11.20
CA PRO A 492 -14.11 -8.02 -11.47
C PRO A 492 -14.73 -6.89 -12.29
N GLU A 493 -15.93 -7.10 -12.86
CA GLU A 493 -16.67 -6.06 -13.58
C GLU A 493 -17.35 -5.05 -12.65
N ASN A 494 -17.63 -5.44 -11.40
CA ASN A 494 -18.28 -4.57 -10.41
C ASN A 494 -17.37 -3.38 -10.09
N ARG A 495 -17.90 -2.16 -10.23
CA ARG A 495 -17.16 -0.89 -10.08
C ARG A 495 -17.46 -0.16 -8.78
N PHE A 496 -18.59 -0.45 -8.15
CA PHE A 496 -18.97 0.07 -6.85
C PHE A 496 -19.13 -1.08 -5.87
N TYR A 497 -18.84 -0.85 -4.60
CA TYR A 497 -18.76 -1.92 -3.59
C TYR A 497 -19.55 -1.53 -2.33
N PRO A 498 -20.26 -2.47 -1.70
CA PRO A 498 -21.17 -2.19 -0.58
C PRO A 498 -20.43 -1.92 0.73
N SER A 499 -19.81 -0.75 0.82
CA SER A 499 -18.97 -0.33 1.94
C SER A 499 -19.60 0.77 2.79
N GLY A 500 -20.69 1.41 2.34
CA GLY A 500 -21.32 2.51 3.07
C GLY A 500 -22.45 2.05 3.97
N TRP A 501 -22.12 1.32 5.04
CA TRP A 501 -23.09 0.77 6.00
C TRP A 501 -23.61 1.87 6.93
N MET A 502 -24.92 1.94 7.15
CA MET A 502 -25.57 3.04 7.88
C MET A 502 -26.68 2.56 8.81
N GLY A 503 -26.93 3.33 9.87
CA GLY A 503 -28.03 3.08 10.81
C GLY A 503 -27.74 1.87 11.68
N ASP A 504 -28.75 1.02 11.90
CA ASP A 504 -28.66 -0.16 12.78
C ASP A 504 -27.53 -1.13 12.41
N ILE A 505 -27.06 -1.11 11.16
CA ILE A 505 -26.05 -2.05 10.65
C ILE A 505 -24.63 -1.45 10.59
N GLU A 506 -24.44 -0.15 10.83
CA GLU A 506 -23.12 0.50 10.79
C GLU A 506 -22.16 -0.08 11.83
N SER A 507 -22.68 -0.43 13.00
CA SER A 507 -21.90 -0.99 14.12
C SER A 507 -22.05 -2.51 14.27
N TRP A 508 -22.46 -3.21 13.21
CA TRP A 508 -22.68 -4.67 13.24
C TRP A 508 -21.37 -5.44 13.49
N GLN A 509 -21.30 -6.11 14.64
CA GLN A 509 -20.14 -6.91 15.06
C GLN A 509 -20.25 -8.40 14.72
N GLY A 510 -21.42 -8.86 14.23
CA GLY A 510 -21.59 -10.22 13.75
C GLY A 510 -20.96 -10.43 12.36
N ASP A 511 -21.19 -11.61 11.79
CA ASP A 511 -20.78 -11.89 10.41
C ASP A 511 -21.51 -10.91 9.45
N PRO A 512 -20.78 -10.10 8.65
CA PRO A 512 -21.40 -9.19 7.69
C PRO A 512 -22.29 -9.93 6.67
N ASN A 513 -21.99 -11.19 6.35
CA ASN A 513 -22.77 -11.99 5.40
C ASN A 513 -24.18 -12.35 5.91
N GLU A 514 -24.43 -12.23 7.22
CA GLU A 514 -25.79 -12.36 7.78
C GLU A 514 -26.69 -11.18 7.40
N VAL A 515 -26.09 -10.01 7.14
CA VAL A 515 -26.79 -8.78 6.74
C VAL A 515 -26.78 -8.63 5.22
N LEU A 516 -25.60 -8.77 4.60
CA LEU A 516 -25.39 -8.59 3.16
C LEU A 516 -24.62 -9.76 2.58
N ASP A 517 -25.28 -10.55 1.72
CA ASP A 517 -24.69 -11.70 1.05
C ASP A 517 -24.70 -11.47 -0.47
N GLU A 518 -23.56 -11.07 -1.02
CA GLU A 518 -23.37 -10.86 -2.47
C GLU A 518 -23.20 -12.17 -3.26
N LEU A 519 -23.11 -13.30 -2.57
CA LEU A 519 -22.93 -14.64 -3.13
C LEU A 519 -24.21 -15.49 -2.98
N CYS A 520 -25.36 -14.84 -2.77
CA CYS A 520 -26.61 -15.53 -2.54
C CYS A 520 -27.05 -16.29 -3.81
N THR A 521 -27.22 -17.60 -3.70
CA THR A 521 -27.65 -18.48 -4.81
C THR A 521 -29.17 -18.72 -4.83
N GLU A 522 -29.92 -17.99 -4.00
CA GLU A 522 -31.35 -18.18 -3.82
C GLU A 522 -32.15 -17.55 -4.97
N SER A 523 -32.33 -18.33 -6.04
CA SER A 523 -33.12 -17.92 -7.22
C SER A 523 -32.68 -16.57 -7.80
N PRO A 524 -31.41 -16.44 -8.24
CA PRO A 524 -30.92 -15.22 -8.87
C PRO A 524 -31.74 -14.88 -10.13
N HIS A 525 -31.85 -13.62 -10.48
CA HIS A 525 -32.57 -13.18 -11.68
C HIS A 525 -31.79 -13.59 -12.93
N SER A 526 -30.48 -13.35 -12.92
CA SER A 526 -29.56 -13.76 -13.96
C SER A 526 -28.35 -14.45 -13.34
N GLY A 527 -27.58 -15.20 -14.15
CA GLY A 527 -26.32 -15.73 -13.65
C GLY A 527 -26.44 -16.80 -12.54
N ASN A 528 -25.45 -16.83 -11.65
CA ASN A 528 -25.33 -17.82 -10.56
C ASN A 528 -25.64 -17.24 -9.18
N THR A 529 -25.45 -15.93 -9.00
CA THR A 529 -25.58 -15.26 -7.70
C THR A 529 -26.40 -13.98 -7.82
N CYS A 530 -27.01 -13.58 -6.70
CA CYS A 530 -27.67 -12.30 -6.51
C CYS A 530 -27.26 -11.73 -5.15
N VAL A 531 -27.60 -10.48 -4.89
CA VAL A 531 -27.40 -9.85 -3.57
C VAL A 531 -28.61 -10.13 -2.70
N ARG A 532 -28.41 -10.64 -1.48
CA ARG A 532 -29.43 -10.68 -0.42
C ARG A 532 -29.09 -9.65 0.65
N ILE A 533 -30.07 -8.81 1.00
CA ILE A 533 -29.99 -7.93 2.17
C ILE A 533 -31.03 -8.37 3.19
N LYS A 534 -30.59 -8.61 4.43
CA LYS A 534 -31.44 -8.97 5.57
C LYS A 534 -31.23 -8.00 6.70
N TRP A 535 -32.32 -7.43 7.20
CA TRP A 535 -32.27 -6.46 8.28
C TRP A 535 -33.41 -6.68 9.28
N SER A 536 -33.09 -6.46 10.56
CA SER A 536 -34.05 -6.40 11.68
C SER A 536 -33.91 -5.05 12.40
N PRO A 537 -35.01 -4.38 12.80
CA PRO A 537 -34.93 -3.10 13.47
C PRO A 537 -34.15 -3.16 14.79
N GLY A 538 -33.17 -2.27 14.92
CA GLY A 538 -32.39 -2.04 16.13
C GLY A 538 -32.81 -0.75 16.85
N ALA A 539 -31.84 -0.09 17.48
CA ALA A 539 -32.07 1.12 18.27
C ALA A 539 -32.28 2.37 17.40
N GLU A 540 -31.62 2.45 16.24
CA GLU A 540 -31.77 3.55 15.28
C GLU A 540 -33.09 3.41 14.51
N GLY A 541 -33.56 2.17 14.31
CA GLY A 541 -34.84 1.88 13.66
C GLY A 541 -34.82 2.11 12.15
N TRP A 542 -33.63 2.20 11.54
CA TRP A 542 -33.42 2.31 10.11
C TRP A 542 -32.07 1.70 9.71
N ALA A 543 -31.95 1.32 8.45
CA ALA A 543 -30.70 0.83 7.90
C ALA A 543 -30.55 1.25 6.43
N GLY A 544 -29.30 1.35 5.99
CA GLY A 544 -29.00 1.51 4.59
C GLY A 544 -27.57 1.11 4.23
N ILE A 545 -27.35 0.83 2.95
CA ILE A 545 -26.05 0.43 2.40
C ILE A 545 -25.83 1.21 1.10
N TYR A 546 -24.74 1.98 1.04
CA TYR A 546 -24.21 2.51 -0.23
C TYR A 546 -23.22 1.53 -0.86
N TRP A 547 -23.36 1.31 -2.16
CA TRP A 547 -22.30 0.85 -3.05
C TRP A 547 -21.47 2.06 -3.45
N GLN A 548 -20.26 2.16 -2.91
CA GLN A 548 -19.38 3.32 -3.03
C GLN A 548 -18.20 3.06 -3.95
N TYR A 549 -17.68 4.15 -4.52
CA TYR A 549 -16.35 4.21 -5.09
C TYR A 549 -15.62 5.50 -4.65
N PRO A 550 -14.35 5.39 -4.21
CA PRO A 550 -13.70 4.17 -3.76
C PRO A 550 -14.43 3.53 -2.56
N VAL A 551 -13.99 2.35 -2.10
CA VAL A 551 -14.62 1.71 -0.92
C VAL A 551 -14.49 2.64 0.30
N ASN A 552 -15.48 2.60 1.20
CA ASN A 552 -15.60 3.43 2.40
C ASN A 552 -15.55 4.95 2.16
N ASN A 553 -15.74 5.42 0.93
CA ASN A 553 -15.60 6.83 0.59
C ASN A 553 -16.81 7.66 1.02
N TRP A 554 -16.65 8.53 2.02
CA TRP A 554 -17.68 9.47 2.48
C TRP A 554 -17.41 10.92 2.06
N GLY A 555 -16.44 11.13 1.16
CA GLY A 555 -16.00 12.43 0.66
C GLY A 555 -14.49 12.64 0.73
N ASP A 556 -13.75 11.66 1.29
CA ASP A 556 -12.30 11.65 1.43
C ASP A 556 -11.59 11.64 0.06
N TYR A 557 -12.17 10.93 -0.91
CA TYR A 557 -11.64 10.75 -2.27
C TYR A 557 -12.67 11.14 -3.35
N PRO A 558 -12.22 11.53 -4.57
CA PRO A 558 -13.13 11.76 -5.67
C PRO A 558 -13.76 10.44 -6.16
N GLY A 559 -15.01 10.51 -6.60
CA GLY A 559 -15.73 9.39 -7.22
C GLY A 559 -15.49 9.27 -8.73
N TYR A 560 -16.43 8.61 -9.41
CA TYR A 560 -16.45 8.50 -10.86
C TYR A 560 -17.13 9.68 -11.55
N ASN A 561 -16.63 10.08 -12.72
CA ASN A 561 -17.41 10.84 -13.70
C ASN A 561 -18.08 9.84 -14.64
N ILE A 562 -19.41 9.81 -14.59
CA ILE A 562 -20.26 8.90 -15.35
C ILE A 562 -21.28 9.65 -16.20
N SER A 563 -20.95 10.87 -16.64
CA SER A 563 -21.81 11.77 -17.42
C SER A 563 -22.39 11.19 -18.72
N GLY A 564 -21.91 10.04 -19.19
CA GLY A 564 -22.49 9.30 -20.30
C GLY A 564 -23.73 8.46 -19.94
N ALA A 565 -23.97 8.19 -18.65
CA ALA A 565 -25.13 7.43 -18.19
C ALA A 565 -26.42 8.26 -18.28
N LYS A 566 -27.53 7.60 -18.60
CA LYS A 566 -28.85 8.22 -18.73
C LYS A 566 -29.86 7.66 -17.73
N ARG A 567 -29.62 6.47 -17.22
CA ARG A 567 -30.44 5.84 -16.18
C ARG A 567 -29.63 4.77 -15.47
N LEU A 568 -30.05 4.42 -14.27
CA LEU A 568 -29.60 3.21 -13.58
C LEU A 568 -30.73 2.19 -13.62
N GLU A 569 -30.42 0.97 -14.05
CA GLU A 569 -31.33 -0.17 -14.12
C GLU A 569 -30.91 -1.22 -13.09
N PHE A 570 -31.89 -1.86 -12.46
CA PHE A 570 -31.67 -2.94 -11.50
C PHE A 570 -32.89 -3.84 -11.39
N TRP A 571 -32.70 -5.07 -10.94
CA TRP A 571 -33.78 -5.98 -10.57
C TRP A 571 -33.88 -6.09 -9.06
N ALA A 572 -35.11 -6.12 -8.55
CA ALA A 572 -35.36 -6.29 -7.12
C ALA A 572 -36.59 -7.17 -6.86
N ARG A 573 -36.55 -7.91 -5.75
CA ARG A 573 -37.70 -8.60 -5.15
C ARG A 573 -37.62 -8.60 -3.64
N GLY A 574 -38.77 -8.75 -2.99
CA GLY A 574 -38.88 -9.00 -1.55
C GLY A 574 -39.10 -10.48 -1.26
N GLU A 575 -38.69 -10.96 -0.09
CA GLU A 575 -38.92 -12.33 0.38
C GLU A 575 -40.43 -12.68 0.45
N LYS A 576 -41.19 -11.80 1.10
CA LYS A 576 -42.64 -11.92 1.34
C LYS A 576 -43.45 -11.26 0.23
N GLY A 577 -42.87 -10.33 -0.52
CA GLY A 577 -43.52 -9.55 -1.57
C GLY A 577 -44.34 -8.38 -1.05
N CYS A 578 -44.02 -7.88 0.15
CA CYS A 578 -44.61 -6.69 0.75
C CYS A 578 -43.56 -5.75 1.37
N GLU A 579 -42.29 -6.13 1.31
CA GLU A 579 -41.16 -5.35 1.76
C GLU A 579 -41.14 -3.99 1.06
N LYS A 580 -40.76 -2.97 1.83
CA LYS A 580 -40.63 -1.61 1.33
C LYS A 580 -39.19 -1.17 1.39
N ALA A 581 -38.70 -0.54 0.34
CA ALA A 581 -37.33 -0.05 0.27
C ALA A 581 -37.28 1.22 -0.58
N GLU A 582 -36.33 2.08 -0.30
CA GLU A 582 -35.96 3.21 -1.14
C GLU A 582 -34.60 2.94 -1.78
N PHE A 583 -34.46 3.28 -3.06
CA PHE A 583 -33.21 3.14 -3.80
C PHE A 583 -32.72 4.49 -4.32
N LYS A 584 -31.42 4.75 -4.21
CA LYS A 584 -30.84 6.06 -4.57
C LYS A 584 -29.57 5.95 -5.40
N VAL A 585 -29.26 7.02 -6.12
CA VAL A 585 -27.96 7.30 -6.73
C VAL A 585 -27.50 8.67 -6.21
N GLY A 586 -26.25 8.73 -5.75
CA GLY A 586 -25.66 9.90 -5.14
C GLY A 586 -26.21 10.20 -3.73
N GLY A 587 -26.01 11.43 -3.27
CA GLY A 587 -26.46 11.93 -1.97
C GLY A 587 -25.40 11.90 -0.85
N ILE A 588 -24.17 11.42 -1.10
CA ILE A 588 -23.07 11.51 -0.13
C ILE A 588 -22.55 12.94 -0.10
N LYS A 589 -22.74 13.60 1.06
CA LYS A 589 -22.28 14.96 1.32
C LYS A 589 -21.98 15.14 2.81
N ARG A 590 -20.77 14.79 3.22
CA ARG A 590 -20.32 14.96 4.60
C ARG A 590 -19.72 16.36 4.82
N PRO A 591 -20.14 17.10 5.86
CA PRO A 591 -19.54 18.40 6.17
C PRO A 591 -18.04 18.29 6.46
N GLY A 592 -17.24 19.14 5.81
CA GLY A 592 -15.78 19.19 6.01
C GLY A 592 -14.98 18.38 5.00
N GLU A 593 -15.62 17.46 4.28
CA GLU A 593 -14.94 16.67 3.25
C GLU A 593 -14.79 17.43 1.93
N PRO A 594 -13.68 17.22 1.20
CA PRO A 594 -13.39 17.93 -0.06
C PRO A 594 -14.27 17.47 -1.23
N TYR A 595 -14.78 16.23 -1.21
CA TYR A 595 -15.58 15.65 -2.30
C TYR A 595 -17.01 15.32 -1.85
N TYR A 596 -17.96 15.42 -2.78
CA TYR A 596 -19.38 15.10 -2.56
C TYR A 596 -20.02 14.69 -3.87
N ASP A 597 -21.11 13.92 -3.79
CA ASP A 597 -21.90 13.55 -4.97
C ASP A 597 -22.49 14.77 -5.67
N SER A 598 -22.37 14.83 -6.99
CA SER A 598 -22.95 15.89 -7.83
C SER A 598 -24.47 15.76 -8.02
N LEU A 599 -25.06 14.66 -7.54
CA LEU A 599 -26.49 14.37 -7.61
C LEU A 599 -27.02 13.73 -6.32
N ASP A 600 -28.35 13.75 -6.19
CA ASP A 600 -29.11 12.99 -5.19
C ASP A 600 -30.46 12.64 -5.79
N VAL A 601 -30.57 11.45 -6.38
CA VAL A 601 -31.78 10.99 -7.08
C VAL A 601 -32.28 9.71 -6.41
N SER A 602 -33.58 9.64 -6.16
CA SER A 602 -34.22 8.53 -5.44
C SER A 602 -35.46 8.01 -6.17
N THR A 603 -35.73 6.72 -6.03
CA THR A 603 -37.01 6.10 -6.42
C THR A 603 -38.18 6.54 -5.54
N GLY A 604 -37.90 7.15 -4.38
CA GLY A 604 -38.80 7.13 -3.24
C GLY A 604 -39.03 5.70 -2.74
N VAL A 605 -39.94 5.54 -1.78
CA VAL A 605 -40.26 4.23 -1.20
C VAL A 605 -41.07 3.40 -2.19
N ILE A 606 -40.55 2.25 -2.57
CA ILE A 606 -41.22 1.27 -3.43
C ILE A 606 -41.67 0.04 -2.66
N HIS A 607 -42.75 -0.59 -3.13
CA HIS A 607 -43.21 -1.89 -2.64
C HIS A 607 -42.63 -3.00 -3.53
N LEU A 608 -41.84 -3.88 -2.94
CA LEU A 608 -41.19 -4.97 -3.65
C LEU A 608 -42.15 -6.16 -3.77
N ALA A 609 -42.27 -6.69 -4.98
CA ALA A 609 -43.03 -7.92 -5.23
C ALA A 609 -42.20 -9.14 -4.87
N LYS A 610 -42.86 -10.29 -4.72
CA LYS A 610 -42.17 -11.57 -4.51
C LYS A 610 -41.41 -12.03 -5.75
N GLU A 611 -41.95 -11.74 -6.93
CA GLU A 611 -41.30 -11.99 -8.21
C GLU A 611 -40.31 -10.89 -8.55
N TRP A 612 -39.23 -11.25 -9.25
CA TRP A 612 -38.26 -10.29 -9.79
C TRP A 612 -38.95 -9.25 -10.68
N LYS A 613 -38.69 -7.98 -10.39
CA LYS A 613 -39.12 -6.85 -11.21
C LYS A 613 -37.95 -5.93 -11.51
N LYS A 614 -37.93 -5.44 -12.73
CA LYS A 614 -36.98 -4.41 -13.16
C LYS A 614 -37.46 -3.05 -12.70
N TYR A 615 -36.54 -2.28 -12.14
CA TYR A 615 -36.72 -0.90 -11.73
C TYR A 615 -35.69 -0.01 -12.44
N THR A 616 -35.98 1.28 -12.49
CA THR A 616 -35.14 2.26 -13.19
C THR A 616 -35.15 3.58 -12.44
N ILE A 617 -33.96 4.15 -12.26
CA ILE A 617 -33.75 5.53 -11.80
C ILE A 617 -33.37 6.34 -13.03
N ASP A 618 -34.20 7.32 -13.37
CA ASP A 618 -33.93 8.25 -14.47
C ASP A 618 -32.83 9.24 -14.05
N LEU A 619 -31.79 9.35 -14.87
CA LEU A 619 -30.66 10.24 -14.66
C LEU A 619 -30.54 11.26 -15.80
N GLU A 620 -31.54 11.36 -16.68
CA GLU A 620 -31.52 12.30 -17.79
C GLU A 620 -31.46 13.74 -17.27
N GLY A 621 -30.38 14.45 -17.65
CA GLY A 621 -30.13 15.82 -17.23
C GLY A 621 -29.53 15.97 -15.83
N ALA A 622 -29.28 14.88 -15.09
CA ALA A 622 -28.55 14.92 -13.84
C ALA A 622 -27.06 15.24 -14.04
N ASP A 623 -26.45 15.92 -13.07
CA ASP A 623 -24.99 16.10 -13.03
C ASP A 623 -24.34 14.85 -12.46
N LEU A 624 -23.63 14.12 -13.32
CA LEU A 624 -22.95 12.87 -13.01
C LEU A 624 -21.42 13.02 -13.07
N SER A 625 -20.93 14.25 -12.90
CA SER A 625 -19.49 14.56 -12.94
C SER A 625 -18.72 14.04 -11.72
N MET A 626 -19.40 13.79 -10.60
CA MET A 626 -18.83 13.22 -9.37
C MET A 626 -19.82 12.27 -8.71
N VAL A 627 -19.59 10.97 -8.86
CA VAL A 627 -20.43 9.91 -8.25
C VAL A 627 -19.58 9.02 -7.37
N ILE A 628 -19.71 9.23 -6.07
CA ILE A 628 -19.18 8.42 -4.97
C ILE A 628 -20.18 7.29 -4.66
N GLY A 629 -21.44 7.64 -4.40
CA GLY A 629 -22.51 6.68 -4.07
C GLY A 629 -23.22 6.20 -5.33
N GLY A 630 -22.72 5.14 -5.96
CA GLY A 630 -23.28 4.63 -7.23
C GLY A 630 -24.68 4.02 -7.09
N PHE A 631 -24.97 3.37 -5.96
CA PHE A 631 -26.28 2.81 -5.66
C PHE A 631 -26.48 2.76 -4.15
N CYS A 632 -27.70 2.99 -3.68
CA CYS A 632 -28.03 2.95 -2.27
C CYS A 632 -29.32 2.18 -2.06
N TRP A 633 -29.37 1.36 -1.02
CA TRP A 633 -30.59 0.82 -0.46
C TRP A 633 -30.85 1.43 0.93
N VAL A 634 -32.09 1.82 1.22
CA VAL A 634 -32.51 2.33 2.53
C VAL A 634 -33.87 1.75 2.92
N THR A 635 -34.03 1.46 4.21
CA THR A 635 -35.29 1.03 4.82
C THR A 635 -35.43 1.58 6.25
N ASN A 636 -36.63 1.51 6.82
CA ASN A 636 -36.84 1.80 8.23
C ASN A 636 -37.97 0.97 8.87
N GLN A 637 -38.09 1.09 10.20
CA GLN A 637 -39.01 0.30 11.01
C GLN A 637 -40.48 0.64 10.72
N VAL A 638 -40.78 1.87 10.31
CA VAL A 638 -42.15 2.25 9.90
C VAL A 638 -42.54 1.54 8.61
N GLN A 639 -41.59 1.38 7.69
CA GLN A 639 -41.77 0.69 6.42
C GLN A 639 -41.84 -0.83 6.61
N ASN A 640 -40.99 -1.41 7.47
CA ASN A 640 -40.90 -2.84 7.74
C ASN A 640 -40.77 -3.11 9.27
N PRO A 641 -41.90 -3.19 10.01
CA PRO A 641 -41.90 -3.27 11.47
C PRO A 641 -41.21 -4.49 12.07
N GLU A 642 -41.20 -5.61 11.33
CA GLU A 642 -40.55 -6.87 11.72
C GLU A 642 -39.20 -7.07 11.04
N GLY A 643 -38.67 -6.05 10.35
CA GLY A 643 -37.54 -6.18 9.45
C GLY A 643 -37.94 -6.68 8.06
N CYS A 644 -36.94 -6.84 7.20
CA CYS A 644 -37.13 -7.27 5.81
C CYS A 644 -35.97 -8.11 5.29
N THR A 645 -36.27 -8.93 4.29
CA THR A 645 -35.27 -9.56 3.43
C THR A 645 -35.61 -9.22 1.99
N ILE A 646 -34.63 -8.65 1.29
CA ILE A 646 -34.77 -8.25 -0.11
C ILE A 646 -33.62 -8.83 -0.93
N TYR A 647 -33.86 -8.92 -2.23
CA TYR A 647 -32.88 -9.43 -3.18
C TYR A 647 -32.71 -8.41 -4.31
N LEU A 648 -31.46 -8.24 -4.76
CA LEU A 648 -31.08 -7.35 -5.84
C LEU A 648 -30.23 -8.09 -6.86
N ASP A 649 -30.35 -7.71 -8.13
CA ASP A 649 -29.57 -8.30 -9.21
C ASP A 649 -29.42 -7.34 -10.41
N ASP A 650 -28.44 -7.60 -11.28
CA ASP A 650 -28.13 -6.87 -12.51
C ASP A 650 -28.22 -5.33 -12.37
N ILE A 651 -27.44 -4.76 -11.44
CA ILE A 651 -27.43 -3.32 -11.15
C ILE A 651 -26.41 -2.64 -12.06
N SER A 652 -26.87 -1.76 -12.96
CA SER A 652 -25.96 -1.05 -13.87
C SER A 652 -26.45 0.33 -14.28
N PHE A 653 -25.51 1.25 -14.45
CA PHE A 653 -25.73 2.47 -15.19
C PHE A 653 -25.70 2.16 -16.68
N VAL A 654 -26.73 2.59 -17.39
CA VAL A 654 -26.81 2.46 -18.84
C VAL A 654 -26.87 3.85 -19.46
N GLY A 655 -26.17 4.02 -20.58
CA GLY A 655 -26.28 5.22 -21.40
C GLY A 655 -27.60 5.25 -22.17
N SER A 656 -27.70 6.15 -23.15
CA SER A 656 -28.52 5.84 -24.32
C SER A 656 -28.06 4.48 -24.84
N SER A 657 -28.99 3.55 -25.10
CA SER A 657 -28.68 2.22 -25.67
C SER A 657 -27.53 2.34 -26.66
N PRO A 658 -26.55 1.40 -26.71
CA PRO A 658 -25.48 1.48 -27.70
C PRO A 658 -26.15 1.79 -29.03
N LEU A 659 -25.69 2.86 -29.68
CA LEU A 659 -26.17 3.22 -31.00
C LEU A 659 -25.74 2.04 -31.89
N ILE A 660 -26.63 1.07 -32.05
CA ILE A 660 -26.38 -0.12 -32.85
C ILE A 660 -26.69 0.30 -34.29
N PHE A 661 -25.85 -0.14 -35.22
CA PHE A 661 -26.16 0.00 -36.63
C PHE A 661 -27.42 -0.81 -36.94
N ASP A 662 -28.54 -0.11 -37.05
CA ASP A 662 -29.86 -0.68 -37.25
C ASP A 662 -30.59 0.14 -38.30
N THR A 663 -30.92 -0.48 -39.44
CA THR A 663 -31.70 0.21 -40.47
C THR A 663 -33.14 0.49 -40.01
N GLY A 664 -33.59 -0.20 -38.97
CA GLY A 664 -35.00 -0.27 -38.59
C GLY A 664 -35.83 -1.06 -39.59
N SER A 665 -37.09 -1.30 -39.22
CA SER A 665 -38.10 -1.89 -40.08
C SER A 665 -38.75 -0.81 -40.96
N PRO A 666 -38.76 -0.94 -42.31
CA PRO A 666 -39.46 0.01 -43.17
C PRO A 666 -40.97 -0.07 -42.99
N THR A 667 -41.65 1.08 -43.11
CA THR A 667 -43.12 1.16 -43.07
C THR A 667 -43.79 0.43 -44.24
N ASN A 668 -43.11 0.34 -45.37
CA ASN A 668 -43.54 -0.38 -46.58
C ASN A 668 -42.44 -1.35 -47.04
N PRO A 669 -42.39 -2.58 -46.47
CA PRO A 669 -41.33 -3.56 -46.77
C PRO A 669 -41.50 -4.26 -48.12
N TYR A 670 -42.62 -4.03 -48.83
CA TYR A 670 -42.96 -4.67 -50.11
C TYR A 670 -42.81 -3.70 -51.29
N PRO A 671 -42.49 -4.20 -52.50
CA PRO A 671 -42.22 -5.60 -52.85
C PRO A 671 -40.98 -6.19 -52.15
N SER A 672 -40.97 -7.50 -51.92
CA SER A 672 -39.90 -8.20 -51.21
C SER A 672 -39.57 -9.48 -51.97
N ILE A 673 -38.28 -9.79 -52.11
CA ILE A 673 -37.77 -11.00 -52.75
C ILE A 673 -36.33 -11.25 -52.28
N ALA A 674 -35.94 -12.53 -52.24
CA ALA A 674 -34.55 -12.93 -52.02
C ALA A 674 -33.63 -12.40 -53.13
N GLY A 675 -32.38 -12.13 -52.81
CA GLY A 675 -31.40 -11.71 -53.81
C GLY A 675 -30.06 -11.30 -53.23
N ILE A 676 -29.22 -10.67 -54.05
CA ILE A 676 -27.90 -10.18 -53.68
C ILE A 676 -27.92 -8.66 -53.63
N HIS A 677 -27.79 -8.10 -52.44
CA HIS A 677 -27.67 -6.67 -52.17
C HIS A 677 -26.20 -6.27 -52.12
N ASN A 678 -25.83 -5.22 -52.85
CA ASN A 678 -24.51 -4.61 -52.80
C ASN A 678 -24.65 -3.12 -52.51
N GLY A 679 -23.72 -2.58 -51.74
CA GLY A 679 -23.69 -1.17 -51.43
C GLY A 679 -22.53 -0.79 -50.52
N THR A 680 -22.67 0.36 -49.88
CA THR A 680 -21.71 0.85 -48.88
C THR A 680 -22.35 1.15 -47.54
N ILE A 681 -21.55 1.05 -46.49
CA ILE A 681 -21.85 1.47 -45.12
C ILE A 681 -20.86 2.59 -44.76
N ILE A 682 -21.37 3.68 -44.20
CA ILE A 682 -20.58 4.78 -43.63
C ILE A 682 -21.04 5.00 -42.18
N PRO A 683 -20.26 4.53 -41.18
CA PRO A 683 -20.61 4.68 -39.78
C PRO A 683 -20.64 6.14 -39.30
N SER A 684 -21.59 6.51 -38.45
CA SER A 684 -21.60 7.81 -37.74
C SER A 684 -20.67 7.82 -36.52
N HIS A 685 -20.39 6.65 -35.95
CA HIS A 685 -19.44 6.39 -34.85
C HIS A 685 -18.76 5.02 -35.06
N ASP A 686 -17.86 4.62 -34.18
CA ASP A 686 -17.23 3.29 -34.26
C ASP A 686 -18.26 2.19 -33.94
N ILE A 687 -18.33 1.16 -34.78
CA ILE A 687 -19.28 0.03 -34.64
C ILE A 687 -18.49 -1.27 -34.59
N SER A 688 -18.53 -1.97 -33.46
CA SER A 688 -18.08 -3.36 -33.36
C SER A 688 -19.12 -4.30 -33.96
N VAL A 689 -18.70 -5.21 -34.83
CA VAL A 689 -19.58 -6.12 -35.56
C VAL A 689 -19.08 -7.54 -35.41
N SER A 690 -19.90 -8.40 -34.79
CA SER A 690 -19.68 -9.85 -34.76
C SER A 690 -20.86 -10.64 -35.35
N LYS A 691 -22.05 -10.05 -35.45
CA LYS A 691 -23.25 -10.68 -36.00
C LYS A 691 -24.04 -9.75 -36.93
N LEU A 692 -24.83 -10.34 -37.83
CA LEU A 692 -25.80 -9.65 -38.66
C LEU A 692 -27.18 -10.28 -38.50
N TYR A 693 -28.16 -9.46 -38.14
CA TYR A 693 -29.59 -9.78 -38.12
C TYR A 693 -30.28 -9.23 -39.38
N THR A 694 -31.24 -9.98 -39.94
CA THR A 694 -32.08 -9.54 -41.07
C THR A 694 -33.54 -9.50 -40.65
N TYR A 695 -34.22 -8.39 -40.93
CA TYR A 695 -35.66 -8.28 -40.62
C TYR A 695 -36.49 -9.10 -41.63
N PRO A 696 -37.27 -10.10 -41.20
CA PRO A 696 -38.13 -10.87 -42.10
C PRO A 696 -39.44 -10.13 -42.38
N CYS A 697 -40.00 -10.32 -43.57
CA CYS A 697 -41.41 -9.99 -43.81
C CYS A 697 -42.31 -10.88 -42.91
N ALA A 698 -43.41 -10.34 -42.39
CA ALA A 698 -44.30 -11.07 -41.49
C ALA A 698 -44.77 -12.41 -42.10
N GLY A 699 -44.63 -13.51 -41.35
CA GLY A 699 -45.01 -14.85 -41.81
C GLY A 699 -44.05 -15.47 -42.84
N THR A 700 -42.91 -14.84 -43.12
CA THR A 700 -41.87 -15.35 -44.01
C THR A 700 -40.63 -15.78 -43.22
N GLY A 701 -39.74 -16.53 -43.85
CA GLY A 701 -38.45 -16.93 -43.27
C GLY A 701 -37.29 -16.04 -43.69
N GLY A 702 -37.50 -14.73 -43.89
CA GLY A 702 -36.45 -13.80 -44.34
C GLY A 702 -35.17 -13.88 -43.49
N HIS A 703 -34.05 -14.25 -44.10
CA HIS A 703 -32.74 -14.34 -43.46
C HIS A 703 -31.63 -14.04 -44.46
N THR A 704 -30.41 -13.86 -43.94
CA THR A 704 -29.20 -13.74 -44.76
C THR A 704 -28.49 -15.09 -44.84
N GLU A 705 -28.18 -15.54 -46.06
CA GLU A 705 -27.39 -16.74 -46.32
C GLU A 705 -25.87 -16.48 -46.32
N TYR A 706 -25.50 -15.27 -46.75
CA TYR A 706 -24.12 -14.83 -46.84
C TYR A 706 -24.01 -13.33 -46.67
N ALA A 707 -23.09 -12.86 -45.85
CA ALA A 707 -22.72 -11.45 -45.77
C ALA A 707 -21.20 -11.29 -45.90
N ARG A 708 -20.78 -10.19 -46.51
CA ARG A 708 -19.40 -9.73 -46.52
C ARG A 708 -19.36 -8.24 -46.29
N ILE A 709 -18.47 -7.79 -45.41
CA ILE A 709 -18.15 -6.37 -45.21
C ILE A 709 -16.64 -6.19 -45.39
N TRP A 710 -16.22 -5.22 -46.18
CA TRP A 710 -14.79 -5.02 -46.49
C TRP A 710 -14.44 -3.59 -46.88
N ASN A 711 -13.16 -3.26 -46.78
CA ASN A 711 -12.55 -2.06 -47.37
C ASN A 711 -11.30 -2.46 -48.18
N ALA A 712 -10.40 -1.51 -48.44
CA ALA A 712 -9.18 -1.78 -49.20
C ALA A 712 -8.15 -2.66 -48.46
N THR A 713 -8.20 -2.74 -47.12
CA THR A 713 -7.17 -3.39 -46.30
C THR A 713 -7.63 -4.69 -45.64
N TRP A 714 -8.93 -4.88 -45.45
CA TRP A 714 -9.48 -6.08 -44.82
C TRP A 714 -10.91 -6.40 -45.30
N GLY A 715 -11.35 -7.64 -45.06
CA GLY A 715 -12.74 -8.07 -45.18
C GLY A 715 -13.10 -9.13 -44.13
N THR A 716 -14.38 -9.24 -43.82
CA THR A 716 -14.99 -10.25 -42.95
C THR A 716 -16.20 -10.86 -43.66
N THR A 717 -16.50 -12.13 -43.41
CA THR A 717 -17.62 -12.86 -44.02
C THR A 717 -18.44 -13.62 -43.00
N ALA A 718 -19.74 -13.68 -43.19
CA ALA A 718 -20.66 -14.51 -42.43
C ALA A 718 -21.38 -15.46 -43.39
N THR A 719 -21.52 -16.73 -42.99
CA THR A 719 -22.22 -17.76 -43.78
C THR A 719 -23.28 -18.41 -42.92
N TRP A 720 -24.45 -18.65 -43.50
CA TRP A 720 -25.57 -19.27 -42.81
C TRP A 720 -25.34 -20.77 -42.61
N GLU A 721 -25.57 -21.25 -41.39
CA GLU A 721 -25.32 -22.64 -40.96
C GLU A 721 -26.59 -23.50 -40.93
N GLY A 722 -27.70 -22.99 -41.48
CA GLY A 722 -29.00 -23.67 -41.52
C GLY A 722 -29.99 -23.16 -40.46
N TYR A 723 -31.12 -23.86 -40.32
CA TYR A 723 -32.25 -23.46 -39.46
C TYR A 723 -32.10 -23.84 -37.97
N ALA A 724 -30.92 -24.33 -37.56
CA ALA A 724 -30.67 -24.66 -36.16
C ALA A 724 -30.31 -23.39 -35.36
N GLY A 725 -30.90 -23.22 -34.16
CA GLY A 725 -30.63 -22.07 -33.31
C GLY A 725 -31.24 -20.75 -33.83
N ASP A 726 -30.55 -19.64 -33.58
CA ASP A 726 -30.98 -18.29 -33.98
C ASP A 726 -30.57 -17.98 -35.44
N TRP A 727 -31.22 -18.66 -36.38
CA TRP A 727 -30.89 -18.61 -37.81
C TRP A 727 -31.19 -17.27 -38.50
N HIS A 728 -31.84 -16.32 -37.81
CA HIS A 728 -31.98 -14.94 -38.30
C HIS A 728 -30.70 -14.13 -38.09
N ASN A 729 -29.83 -14.59 -37.19
CA ASN A 729 -28.52 -14.04 -36.93
C ASN A 729 -27.43 -14.92 -37.54
N ILE A 730 -26.57 -14.32 -38.36
CA ILE A 730 -25.35 -14.99 -38.84
C ILE A 730 -24.13 -14.34 -38.22
N SER A 731 -23.12 -15.15 -37.88
CA SER A 731 -21.88 -14.68 -37.26
C SER A 731 -20.80 -14.48 -38.31
N PHE A 732 -20.06 -13.39 -38.18
CA PHE A 732 -18.88 -13.12 -39.00
C PHE A 732 -17.70 -14.00 -38.53
N ASP A 733 -16.81 -14.36 -39.46
CA ASP A 733 -15.61 -15.18 -39.20
C ASP A 733 -14.62 -14.54 -38.23
N LYS A 734 -14.71 -13.21 -38.08
CA LYS A 734 -14.02 -12.44 -37.05
C LYS A 734 -14.81 -11.18 -36.70
N THR A 735 -14.68 -10.76 -35.44
CA THR A 735 -15.14 -9.45 -35.00
C THR A 735 -14.33 -8.36 -35.71
N VAL A 736 -15.04 -7.35 -36.22
CA VAL A 736 -14.42 -6.18 -36.86
C VAL A 736 -14.96 -4.89 -36.27
N VAL A 737 -14.17 -3.83 -36.35
CA VAL A 737 -14.60 -2.47 -35.98
C VAL A 737 -14.72 -1.64 -37.26
N LEU A 738 -15.92 -1.15 -37.53
CA LEU A 738 -16.18 -0.15 -38.56
C LEU A 738 -15.94 1.22 -37.94
N LEU A 739 -14.90 1.92 -38.38
CA LEU A 739 -14.53 3.22 -37.84
C LEU A 739 -15.45 4.32 -38.36
N ALA A 740 -15.73 5.30 -37.51
CA ALA A 740 -16.55 6.47 -37.83
C ALA A 740 -16.08 7.16 -39.12
N ASN A 741 -17.03 7.55 -39.98
CA ASN A 741 -16.82 8.27 -41.24
C ASN A 741 -15.92 7.55 -42.26
N LYS A 742 -15.71 6.24 -42.12
CA LYS A 742 -15.04 5.41 -43.13
C LYS A 742 -16.05 4.66 -43.99
N THR A 743 -15.73 4.48 -45.27
CA THR A 743 -16.59 3.75 -46.19
C THR A 743 -16.20 2.29 -46.26
N TYR A 744 -17.19 1.41 -46.06
CA TYR A 744 -17.07 -0.03 -46.20
C TYR A 744 -18.02 -0.51 -47.27
N ASN A 745 -17.58 -1.43 -48.13
CA ASN A 745 -18.46 -2.12 -49.06
C ASN A 745 -19.15 -3.28 -48.34
N TYR A 746 -20.39 -3.58 -48.74
CA TYR A 746 -21.08 -4.78 -48.31
C TYR A 746 -21.66 -5.56 -49.49
N THR A 747 -21.75 -6.88 -49.29
CA THR A 747 -22.55 -7.81 -50.09
C THR A 747 -23.36 -8.63 -49.11
N ILE A 748 -24.68 -8.63 -49.25
CA ILE A 748 -25.60 -9.42 -48.44
C ILE A 748 -26.48 -10.23 -49.38
N ARG A 749 -26.44 -11.56 -49.27
CA ARG A 749 -27.31 -12.47 -50.00
C ARG A 749 -28.40 -12.98 -49.08
N THR A 750 -29.63 -12.67 -49.40
CA THR A 750 -30.81 -13.10 -48.63
C THR A 750 -31.40 -14.38 -49.21
N GLY A 751 -31.87 -15.29 -48.35
CA GLY A 751 -32.36 -16.63 -48.74
C GLY A 751 -33.88 -16.78 -48.82
N SER A 752 -34.63 -15.78 -48.34
CA SER A 752 -36.10 -15.76 -48.39
C SER A 752 -36.59 -14.32 -48.58
N TYR A 753 -37.74 -13.93 -48.03
CA TYR A 753 -38.33 -12.60 -48.18
C TYR A 753 -37.88 -11.64 -47.05
N PRO A 754 -36.74 -10.94 -47.16
CA PRO A 754 -36.35 -9.92 -46.19
C PRO A 754 -37.25 -8.69 -46.34
N GLN A 755 -37.35 -7.87 -45.31
CA GLN A 755 -37.87 -6.52 -45.48
C GLN A 755 -36.90 -5.69 -46.31
N ILE A 756 -37.43 -4.93 -47.27
CA ILE A 756 -36.64 -4.13 -48.19
C ILE A 756 -36.99 -2.64 -48.01
N ILE A 757 -35.94 -1.83 -47.91
CA ILE A 757 -36.02 -0.37 -47.91
C ILE A 757 -35.83 0.10 -49.36
N HIS A 758 -36.91 0.59 -49.96
CA HIS A 758 -36.97 1.04 -51.35
C HIS A 758 -36.39 2.45 -51.55
N ARG A 759 -35.10 2.62 -51.28
CA ARG A 759 -34.31 3.85 -51.45
C ARG A 759 -32.86 3.53 -51.83
N GLN A 760 -32.23 4.41 -52.60
CA GLN A 760 -30.80 4.30 -52.91
C GLN A 760 -29.89 4.56 -51.69
N ASN A 761 -30.34 5.39 -50.74
CA ASN A 761 -29.64 5.75 -49.52
C ASN A 761 -30.60 5.70 -48.33
N HIS A 762 -30.13 5.21 -47.19
CA HIS A 762 -30.91 5.15 -45.95
C HIS A 762 -30.05 5.48 -44.73
N THR A 763 -30.56 6.36 -43.87
CA THR A 763 -29.94 6.69 -42.59
C THR A 763 -30.49 5.76 -41.52
N THR A 764 -29.60 5.05 -40.84
CA THR A 764 -29.90 4.10 -39.77
C THR A 764 -30.27 4.81 -38.46
N LEU A 765 -30.77 4.07 -37.47
CA LEU A 765 -31.21 4.62 -36.18
C LEU A 765 -30.06 5.26 -35.38
N ASP A 766 -28.82 4.80 -35.57
CA ASP A 766 -27.59 5.38 -35.04
C ASP A 766 -27.05 6.57 -35.86
N GLY A 767 -27.71 6.93 -36.96
CA GLY A 767 -27.29 8.02 -37.85
C GLY A 767 -26.23 7.62 -38.89
N SER A 768 -25.83 6.36 -38.94
CA SER A 768 -24.97 5.83 -40.01
C SER A 768 -25.70 5.83 -41.37
N LEU A 769 -24.95 5.72 -42.47
CA LEU A 769 -25.50 5.67 -43.82
C LEU A 769 -25.29 4.29 -44.43
N ILE A 770 -26.34 3.72 -45.02
CA ILE A 770 -26.27 2.56 -45.90
C ILE A 770 -26.79 2.90 -47.29
N THR A 771 -26.13 2.41 -48.32
CA THR A 771 -26.47 2.67 -49.73
C THR A 771 -26.81 1.39 -50.48
N CYS A 772 -27.52 1.49 -51.61
CA CYS A 772 -27.66 0.44 -52.60
C CYS A 772 -26.88 0.83 -53.85
N THR A 773 -25.84 0.07 -54.19
CA THR A 773 -25.15 0.21 -55.49
C THR A 773 -25.73 -0.74 -56.52
N LYS A 774 -26.22 -1.92 -56.09
CA LYS A 774 -26.88 -2.91 -56.96
C LYS A 774 -27.57 -3.98 -56.12
N PHE A 775 -28.87 -4.17 -56.33
CA PHE A 775 -29.59 -5.37 -55.91
C PHE A 775 -29.89 -6.23 -57.14
N THR A 776 -29.70 -7.55 -57.04
CA THR A 776 -30.10 -8.52 -58.07
C THR A 776 -31.01 -9.55 -57.42
N ASP A 777 -32.26 -9.60 -57.85
CA ASP A 777 -33.24 -10.51 -57.27
C ASP A 777 -33.03 -11.97 -57.70
N ALA A 778 -33.79 -12.89 -57.10
CA ALA A 778 -33.76 -14.31 -57.41
C ALA A 778 -34.16 -14.64 -58.87
N ASN A 779 -34.80 -13.72 -59.59
CA ASN A 779 -35.16 -13.87 -61.01
C ASN A 779 -34.10 -13.29 -61.95
N GLY A 780 -33.09 -12.58 -61.44
CA GLY A 780 -32.04 -11.92 -62.20
C GLY A 780 -32.33 -10.46 -62.57
N GLU A 781 -33.42 -9.87 -62.09
CA GLU A 781 -33.75 -8.46 -62.29
C GLU A 781 -32.87 -7.58 -61.40
N ILE A 782 -32.51 -6.40 -61.90
CA ILE A 782 -31.56 -5.49 -61.23
C ILE A 782 -32.25 -4.21 -60.78
N TYR A 783 -32.03 -3.86 -59.51
CA TYR A 783 -32.54 -2.65 -58.87
C TYR A 783 -31.39 -1.85 -58.25
N TYR A 784 -31.58 -0.54 -58.07
CA TYR A 784 -30.54 0.38 -57.57
C TYR A 784 -30.97 1.11 -56.30
N ASP A 785 -32.07 0.68 -55.71
CA ASP A 785 -32.76 1.33 -54.60
C ASP A 785 -33.31 0.30 -53.59
N TRP A 786 -32.77 -0.92 -53.56
CA TRP A 786 -33.28 -2.00 -52.69
C TRP A 786 -32.24 -2.36 -51.64
N ILE A 787 -32.33 -1.69 -50.49
CA ILE A 787 -31.48 -1.92 -49.32
C ILE A 787 -32.15 -2.98 -48.43
N PRO A 788 -31.41 -4.01 -47.96
CA PRO A 788 -31.97 -4.96 -47.01
C PRO A 788 -32.11 -4.31 -45.64
N ALA A 789 -33.23 -4.54 -44.96
CA ALA A 789 -33.37 -4.11 -43.57
C ALA A 789 -32.57 -5.06 -42.67
N ILE A 790 -31.55 -4.53 -41.97
CA ILE A 790 -30.58 -5.30 -41.19
C ILE A 790 -30.20 -4.57 -39.89
N ARG A 791 -29.62 -5.35 -38.96
CA ARG A 791 -28.94 -4.84 -37.76
C ARG A 791 -27.57 -5.52 -37.61
N LEU A 792 -26.53 -4.77 -37.26
CA LEU A 792 -25.19 -5.31 -36.98
C LEU A 792 -24.97 -5.33 -35.46
N ASP A 793 -24.82 -6.52 -34.89
CA ASP A 793 -24.72 -6.72 -33.45
C ASP A 793 -23.29 -7.07 -33.02
N TYR A 794 -22.97 -6.77 -31.76
CA TYR A 794 -21.75 -7.20 -31.08
C TYR A 794 -22.10 -8.06 -29.87
N THR A 795 -21.47 -9.22 -29.78
CA THR A 795 -21.42 -10.02 -28.56
C THR A 795 -20.01 -9.93 -28.00
N GLY A 796 -19.80 -9.03 -27.04
CA GLY A 796 -18.62 -9.09 -26.18
C GLY A 796 -18.71 -10.38 -25.37
N ARG A 797 -17.69 -11.23 -25.49
CA ARG A 797 -17.38 -12.21 -24.46
C ARG A 797 -16.26 -11.65 -23.63
#